data_AF-A0A2R6HB71-F1
#
_entry.id   AF-A0A2R6HB71-F1
#
_cell.length_a   1.000
_cell.length_b   1.000
_cell.length_c   1.000
_cell.angle_alpha   90.00
_cell.angle_beta   90.00
_cell.angle_gamma   90.00
#
_symmetry.space_group_name_H-M   'P 1'
#
loop_
_entity.id
_entity.type
_entity.pdbx_description
1 polymer ?
#
loop_
_entity_poly.entity_id
_entity_poly.type
_entity_poly.pdbx_seq_one_letter_code
_entity_poly.pdbx_strand_id
1 'polypeptide(L)'
;MSPPDEASDRAEGISTDADAGAADVAGSGLSRRTFMRATGVAGAGLLGVGAAGTAAAGESFHREFANPRTWELSRVWERGYRGRPDRTVAVGDTGVDARHPDLAWNRVRIVEGEDELDLQKVTNVDTGGEGVGDVGPYTGTLGPGVADAGETERNTYELDVPAGANQVEATATWTPQRQDNELLLLDENGNVVASSTEFNPLSGAGERLRGPVEPGYAIAIETYANVAADYELTGTFIENETTVESLPEDHDPIPEGPVDPDTPSLVGWKGGTLARDGDGHGSHTSSISAGTGQGSAIDESTVVEEEPRAALLPGEFLAYEVTPVGGKAESRDEGGVFAGVYGENLVLEIEAPDGRTVEETSLTSDSSASGDMTVAETHAAQAGTYTVYVKPSETVTSAARVERVSVGALLPPAETTGDRLGETPTLHAGAAPNASLVTIQGLGNALGALSTYPDFFTGKFGVRTANFSFGGLQTERLGLSDTYFFVRDMAKGGILTVSSAGNFGPLTGSTGPSGADEAIAVAATGPMDGLTAYTSGGTVVRGNGDDDETDGSNDSPAGEIYRKPDVTAPGGTLDDAVNAVRAESPDSDGPVRGYVGFSGTSMAAPYTNGVAGLLAQAMEEDAPDGLSLPAPEETGYEDVLRLKGIVLATASETPFIAAPYHRAHAPTYEFGGRDPYEGFGRVNPDAAIDAVTREFSTVGSDTVGLNRHADSRAVAGYLAPEEAVTYRLSVEFSHLSGGNKGAAQGDPHVDLFVYDAAEPSENGIPTVVAKAQGLEGSPALSFAGEAGGAYVVVAKLVDVPGVFNGDDVQAHLDMGVEVDDRFVVTGTRNDDGSAFTGGQTNRIDVSVEANDPVVVRDRVPKEWDVLEEYSDDVARVVPGTEFDFVYFDTNGDGVTDGDDLAGTAAFTYFAEAPEGATLTNAYEFGPVEVNTDADAGNRAGSWVAVPGTSSTEYVLGTST
;
A
#
# COMPACT_ATOMS: atom_id res chain seq x y z
N MET A 1 -46.94 6.21 -42.13
CA MET A 1 -47.45 7.56 -41.82
C MET A 1 -46.25 8.41 -41.49
N SER A 2 -45.80 9.22 -42.43
CA SER A 2 -44.99 10.42 -42.18
C SER A 2 -45.88 11.61 -42.55
N PRO A 3 -45.73 12.77 -41.90
CA PRO A 3 -45.00 13.90 -42.53
C PRO A 3 -44.40 14.89 -41.50
N PRO A 4 -43.84 16.07 -41.89
CA PRO A 4 -42.97 16.38 -43.04
C PRO A 4 -41.76 17.29 -42.71
N ASP A 5 -40.90 17.41 -43.73
CA ASP A 5 -39.91 18.48 -44.02
C ASP A 5 -40.47 19.92 -44.01
N GLU A 6 -39.57 20.91 -43.92
CA GLU A 6 -39.45 22.14 -44.76
C GLU A 6 -38.28 23.01 -44.21
N ALA A 7 -37.44 23.75 -44.95
CA ALA A 7 -37.22 23.97 -46.37
C ALA A 7 -35.98 24.89 -46.58
N SER A 8 -35.30 24.69 -47.72
CA SER A 8 -34.76 25.70 -48.66
C SER A 8 -33.68 26.72 -48.23
N ASP A 9 -32.81 27.27 -49.09
CA ASP A 9 -32.27 27.02 -50.44
C ASP A 9 -31.45 28.29 -50.79
N ARG A 10 -30.47 28.17 -51.71
CA ARG A 10 -29.73 29.23 -52.47
C ARG A 10 -28.53 29.92 -51.77
N ALA A 11 -27.43 30.25 -52.46
CA ALA A 11 -27.20 30.46 -53.89
C ALA A 11 -25.74 30.18 -54.34
N GLU A 12 -25.61 29.90 -55.64
CA GLU A 12 -24.41 29.65 -56.45
C GLU A 12 -23.45 30.85 -56.59
N GLY A 13 -22.17 30.57 -56.92
CA GLY A 13 -21.23 31.57 -57.45
C GLY A 13 -19.86 31.00 -57.83
N ILE A 14 -19.70 30.61 -59.10
CA ILE A 14 -18.46 30.16 -59.75
C ILE A 14 -17.46 31.32 -59.93
N SER A 15 -16.16 31.07 -59.69
CA SER A 15 -15.05 31.75 -60.39
C SER A 15 -13.73 31.00 -60.26
N THR A 16 -13.15 30.64 -61.40
CA THR A 16 -11.78 30.17 -61.62
C THR A 16 -10.78 31.33 -61.55
N ASP A 17 -9.66 31.17 -60.86
CA ASP A 17 -8.30 31.31 -61.43
C ASP A 17 -7.22 31.22 -60.35
N ALA A 18 -6.10 30.63 -60.76
CA ALA A 18 -4.91 30.32 -60.00
C ALA A 18 -4.12 31.56 -59.56
N ASP A 19 -3.55 31.54 -58.35
CA ASP A 19 -2.11 31.75 -58.17
C ASP A 19 -1.63 31.28 -56.78
N ALA A 20 -0.34 30.99 -56.73
CA ALA A 20 0.41 30.26 -55.71
C ALA A 20 0.36 30.80 -54.26
N GLY A 21 0.46 29.87 -53.32
CA GLY A 21 0.71 30.15 -51.90
C GLY A 21 0.74 28.86 -51.08
N ALA A 22 1.87 28.15 -51.14
CA ALA A 22 2.15 27.02 -50.27
C ALA A 22 2.27 27.49 -48.82
N ALA A 23 1.52 26.85 -47.92
CA ALA A 23 1.80 26.78 -46.50
C ALA A 23 1.43 25.36 -46.05
N ASP A 24 2.45 24.66 -45.56
CA ASP A 24 2.42 23.29 -45.05
C ASP A 24 1.31 23.08 -44.02
N VAL A 25 0.49 22.06 -44.28
CA VAL A 25 -0.20 21.31 -43.22
C VAL A 25 0.70 20.11 -42.94
N ALA A 26 1.52 20.20 -41.91
CA ALA A 26 2.31 19.07 -41.42
C ALA A 26 1.34 18.09 -40.73
N GLY A 27 0.97 17.03 -41.42
CA GLY A 27 0.42 15.84 -40.79
C GLY A 27 1.55 15.07 -40.13
N SER A 28 1.48 14.86 -38.82
CA SER A 28 2.31 13.90 -38.09
C SER A 28 1.87 12.49 -38.47
N GLY A 29 2.50 11.93 -39.50
CA GLY A 29 2.33 10.54 -39.91
C GLY A 29 3.55 9.72 -39.48
N LEU A 30 3.35 8.75 -38.58
CA LEU A 30 4.35 7.73 -38.25
C LEU A 30 4.69 6.90 -39.50
N SER A 31 5.99 6.64 -39.71
CA SER A 31 6.51 5.80 -40.79
C SER A 31 7.25 4.60 -40.21
N ARG A 32 6.68 3.40 -40.36
CA ARG A 32 7.37 2.14 -40.04
C ARG A 32 8.62 1.95 -40.92
N ARG A 33 9.79 1.74 -40.31
CA ARG A 33 10.95 1.13 -40.99
C ARG A 33 11.40 -0.12 -40.23
N THR A 34 10.85 -1.26 -40.59
CA THR A 34 11.40 -2.55 -40.14
C THR A 34 12.75 -2.77 -40.81
N PHE A 35 13.85 -2.47 -40.12
CA PHE A 35 15.21 -2.81 -40.56
C PHE A 35 15.66 -4.08 -39.83
N MET A 36 15.30 -5.25 -40.35
CA MET A 36 15.97 -6.50 -39.94
C MET A 36 17.42 -6.44 -40.45
N ARG A 37 18.35 -5.99 -39.62
CA ARG A 37 19.78 -6.00 -39.96
C ARG A 37 20.36 -7.38 -39.69
N ALA A 38 20.12 -8.34 -40.58
CA ALA A 38 20.84 -9.60 -40.58
C ALA A 38 22.31 -9.34 -40.98
N THR A 39 23.19 -9.11 -40.01
CA THR A 39 24.64 -9.03 -40.24
C THR A 39 25.15 -10.43 -40.62
N GLY A 40 25.47 -10.60 -41.89
CA GLY A 40 25.65 -11.91 -42.52
C GLY A 40 26.84 -12.75 -42.05
N VAL A 41 26.59 -14.05 -41.94
CA VAL A 41 27.52 -15.09 -42.40
C VAL A 41 26.85 -15.80 -43.57
N ALA A 42 27.49 -15.73 -44.74
CA ALA A 42 27.03 -16.39 -45.95
C ALA A 42 26.99 -17.92 -45.76
N GLY A 43 25.78 -18.48 -45.64
CA GLY A 43 25.54 -19.91 -45.63
C GLY A 43 24.11 -20.20 -46.09
N ALA A 44 23.96 -20.66 -47.33
CA ALA A 44 22.67 -20.95 -47.94
C ALA A 44 21.89 -22.01 -47.13
N GLY A 45 20.69 -21.65 -46.65
CA GLY A 45 19.74 -22.57 -46.03
C GLY A 45 18.36 -21.93 -45.93
N LEU A 46 17.40 -22.42 -46.72
CA LEU A 46 15.99 -22.04 -46.69
C LEU A 46 15.39 -22.16 -45.28
N LEU A 47 14.91 -21.07 -44.67
CA LEU A 47 13.94 -21.11 -43.57
C LEU A 47 13.02 -19.85 -43.57
N GLY A 48 11.71 -20.11 -43.51
CA GLY A 48 10.69 -19.28 -42.87
C GLY A 48 10.43 -17.87 -43.39
N VAL A 49 9.43 -17.73 -44.27
CA VAL A 49 8.69 -16.47 -44.41
C VAL A 49 7.93 -16.23 -43.10
N GLY A 50 8.49 -15.42 -42.20
CA GLY A 50 7.82 -14.94 -41.00
C GLY A 50 6.65 -14.03 -41.38
N ALA A 51 5.49 -14.30 -40.81
CA ALA A 51 4.26 -13.57 -41.05
C ALA A 51 4.44 -12.09 -40.71
N ALA A 52 4.06 -11.21 -41.64
CA ALA A 52 3.89 -9.79 -41.33
C ALA A 52 2.69 -9.67 -40.36
N GLY A 53 2.98 -9.40 -39.09
CA GLY A 53 1.97 -9.00 -38.12
C GLY A 53 1.24 -7.76 -38.64
N THR A 54 -0.08 -7.84 -38.66
CA THR A 54 -0.98 -6.71 -38.89
C THR A 54 -0.83 -5.76 -37.72
N ALA A 55 -0.22 -4.59 -37.94
CA ALA A 55 -0.35 -3.48 -37.01
C ALA A 55 -1.84 -3.08 -36.98
N ALA A 56 -2.49 -3.26 -35.84
CA ALA A 56 -3.79 -2.65 -35.62
C ALA A 56 -3.53 -1.15 -35.46
N ALA A 57 -4.00 -0.36 -36.42
CA ALA A 57 -3.99 1.09 -36.27
C ALA A 57 -5.22 1.48 -35.44
N GLY A 58 -4.97 2.04 -34.24
CA GLY A 58 -5.97 2.75 -33.44
C GLY A 58 -6.63 1.97 -32.30
N GLU A 59 -5.85 1.34 -31.42
CA GLU A 59 -6.33 0.96 -30.08
C GLU A 59 -5.81 1.98 -29.06
N SER A 60 -6.63 2.30 -28.06
CA SER A 60 -6.26 3.02 -26.84
C SER A 60 -5.13 2.29 -26.12
N PHE A 61 -4.38 2.98 -25.26
CA PHE A 61 -3.31 2.38 -24.47
C PHE A 61 -3.84 1.24 -23.60
N HIS A 62 -3.19 0.08 -23.62
CA HIS A 62 -3.57 -1.04 -22.75
C HIS A 62 -2.87 -0.92 -21.40
N ARG A 63 -3.66 -0.73 -20.33
CA ARG A 63 -3.17 -0.41 -18.98
C ARG A 63 -2.30 -1.50 -18.33
N GLU A 64 -2.29 -2.71 -18.88
CA GLU A 64 -1.33 -3.74 -18.48
C GLU A 64 0.13 -3.38 -18.80
N PHE A 65 0.37 -2.33 -19.60
CA PHE A 65 1.71 -1.74 -19.76
C PHE A 65 2.04 -0.64 -18.74
N ALA A 66 1.13 -0.32 -17.81
CA ALA A 66 1.42 0.59 -16.71
C ALA A 66 2.09 -0.15 -15.54
N ASN A 67 2.54 0.60 -14.54
CA ASN A 67 3.02 0.02 -13.29
C ASN A 67 1.96 -0.94 -12.71
N PRO A 68 2.36 -2.16 -12.29
CA PRO A 68 1.51 -3.13 -11.58
C PRO A 68 0.53 -2.53 -10.56
N ARG A 69 1.00 -1.57 -9.76
CA ARG A 69 0.18 -0.86 -8.76
C ARG A 69 -0.91 -0.03 -9.44
N THR A 70 -0.54 0.81 -10.41
CA THR A 70 -1.45 1.65 -11.22
C THR A 70 -2.51 0.81 -11.92
N TRP A 71 -2.13 -0.33 -12.50
CA TRP A 71 -3.08 -1.24 -13.13
C TRP A 71 -4.10 -1.80 -12.12
N GLU A 72 -3.64 -2.33 -10.99
CA GLU A 72 -4.52 -2.87 -9.96
C GLU A 72 -5.53 -1.84 -9.41
N LEU A 73 -5.06 -0.61 -9.19
CA LEU A 73 -5.84 0.51 -8.64
C LEU A 73 -6.85 1.10 -9.63
N SER A 74 -6.64 0.90 -10.94
CA SER A 74 -7.54 1.47 -11.94
C SER A 74 -9.00 1.04 -11.81
N ARG A 75 -9.25 -0.16 -11.28
CA ARG A 75 -10.61 -0.66 -11.00
C ARG A 75 -11.32 0.16 -9.93
N VAL A 76 -10.58 0.63 -8.93
CA VAL A 76 -11.10 1.54 -7.90
C VAL A 76 -11.35 2.92 -8.52
N TRP A 77 -10.43 3.38 -9.36
CA TRP A 77 -10.52 4.68 -10.02
C TRP A 77 -11.65 4.78 -11.04
N GLU A 78 -11.99 3.67 -11.71
CA GLU A 78 -13.13 3.56 -12.63
C GLU A 78 -14.47 3.69 -11.91
N ARG A 79 -14.51 3.43 -10.60
CA ARG A 79 -15.68 3.66 -9.72
C ARG A 79 -15.75 5.10 -9.20
N GLY A 80 -14.74 5.93 -9.47
CA GLY A 80 -14.71 7.35 -9.09
C GLY A 80 -13.82 7.68 -7.90
N TYR A 81 -13.29 6.69 -7.19
CA TYR A 81 -12.41 6.92 -6.04
C TYR A 81 -10.98 7.11 -6.50
N ARG A 82 -10.49 8.34 -6.49
CA ARG A 82 -9.12 8.71 -6.89
C ARG A 82 -8.38 9.52 -5.81
N GLY A 83 -8.99 9.68 -4.65
CA GLY A 83 -8.63 10.68 -3.65
C GLY A 83 -9.33 12.01 -3.94
N ARG A 84 -9.21 12.93 -2.98
CA ARG A 84 -9.82 14.26 -3.05
C ARG A 84 -8.80 15.35 -2.80
N PRO A 85 -8.85 16.49 -3.50
CA PRO A 85 -7.89 17.58 -3.28
C PRO A 85 -8.01 18.19 -1.88
N ASP A 86 -9.16 18.06 -1.22
CA ASP A 86 -9.39 18.52 0.16
C ASP A 86 -9.16 17.46 1.24
N ARG A 87 -8.57 16.32 0.87
CA ARG A 87 -8.09 15.29 1.79
C ARG A 87 -6.63 15.03 1.50
N THR A 88 -5.85 14.95 2.57
CA THR A 88 -4.40 14.81 2.45
C THR A 88 -3.94 13.46 2.97
N VAL A 89 -3.02 12.84 2.23
CA VAL A 89 -2.16 11.78 2.76
C VAL A 89 -0.81 12.39 3.16
N ALA A 90 -0.40 12.17 4.40
CA ALA A 90 0.87 12.65 4.91
C ALA A 90 1.99 11.64 4.63
N VAL A 91 3.20 12.15 4.41
CA VAL A 91 4.41 11.33 4.22
C VAL A 91 5.53 11.87 5.11
N GLY A 92 5.95 11.06 6.09
CA GLY A 92 7.11 11.32 6.94
C GLY A 92 8.33 10.54 6.45
N ASP A 93 9.29 11.24 5.83
CA ASP A 93 10.42 10.61 5.12
C ASP A 93 11.64 11.56 5.03
N THR A 94 12.55 11.34 4.07
CA THR A 94 13.78 12.11 3.82
C THR A 94 13.53 13.50 3.21
N GLY A 95 12.33 13.75 2.68
CA GLY A 95 11.93 15.02 2.06
C GLY A 95 10.97 14.79 0.89
N VAL A 96 10.81 15.80 0.03
CA VAL A 96 10.10 15.66 -1.26
C VAL A 96 10.66 16.66 -2.25
N ASP A 97 10.92 16.27 -3.50
CA ASP A 97 11.31 17.21 -4.57
C ASP A 97 10.08 17.71 -5.34
N ALA A 98 9.59 18.87 -4.94
CA ALA A 98 8.42 19.51 -5.54
C ALA A 98 8.63 20.00 -6.99
N ARG A 99 9.85 19.89 -7.56
CA ARG A 99 10.07 20.12 -8.99
C ARG A 99 9.46 19.03 -9.85
N HIS A 100 9.24 17.84 -9.29
CA HIS A 100 8.67 16.75 -10.05
C HIS A 100 7.24 17.08 -10.49
N PRO A 101 6.87 16.90 -11.78
CA PRO A 101 5.54 17.25 -12.27
C PRO A 101 4.39 16.58 -11.49
N ASP A 102 4.59 15.36 -10.99
CA ASP A 102 3.58 14.66 -10.18
C ASP A 102 3.32 15.30 -8.81
N LEU A 103 4.27 16.09 -8.32
CA LEU A 103 4.32 16.62 -6.96
C LEU A 103 4.25 18.15 -6.96
N ALA A 104 3.57 18.73 -7.96
CA ALA A 104 3.42 20.17 -8.12
C ALA A 104 2.91 20.80 -6.82
N TRP A 105 3.60 21.84 -6.36
CA TRP A 105 3.38 22.43 -5.04
C TRP A 105 2.77 23.82 -5.03
N ASN A 106 2.08 24.15 -3.94
CA ASN A 106 1.54 25.50 -3.67
C ASN A 106 2.55 26.47 -3.02
N ARG A 107 3.77 25.99 -2.74
CA ARG A 107 4.85 26.72 -2.06
C ARG A 107 4.55 27.12 -0.60
N VAL A 108 3.66 26.40 0.07
CA VAL A 108 3.37 26.58 1.50
C VAL A 108 4.29 25.71 2.37
N ARG A 109 5.08 26.36 3.22
CA ARG A 109 5.97 25.75 4.21
C ARG A 109 5.32 25.80 5.59
N ILE A 110 5.45 24.71 6.34
CA ILE A 110 5.06 24.60 7.74
C ILE A 110 6.31 24.86 8.59
N VAL A 111 6.20 25.76 9.57
CA VAL A 111 7.30 26.11 10.49
C VAL A 111 6.83 26.04 11.94
N GLU A 112 7.75 25.73 12.84
CA GLU A 112 7.47 25.76 14.28
C GLU A 112 7.65 27.18 14.82
N GLY A 113 6.62 27.69 15.49
CA GLY A 113 6.66 28.89 16.33
C GLY A 113 7.00 28.54 17.79
N GLU A 114 6.87 29.49 18.70
CA GLU A 114 7.20 29.27 20.13
C GLU A 114 6.25 28.28 20.81
N ASP A 115 4.96 28.25 20.43
CA ASP A 115 3.92 27.39 21.03
C ASP A 115 2.98 26.70 20.00
N GLU A 116 3.12 26.95 18.69
CA GLU A 116 2.22 26.45 17.64
C GLU A 116 2.92 26.26 16.28
N LEU A 117 2.23 25.63 15.32
CA LEU A 117 2.68 25.54 13.94
C LEU A 117 2.13 26.72 13.11
N ASP A 118 3.02 27.33 12.34
CA ASP A 118 2.74 28.47 11.46
C ASP A 118 2.94 28.11 9.98
N LEU A 119 2.33 28.91 9.09
CA LEU A 119 2.48 28.78 7.64
C LEU A 119 3.30 29.93 7.04
N GLN A 120 4.16 29.59 6.09
CA GLN A 120 4.93 30.54 5.28
C GLN A 120 4.78 30.24 3.80
N LYS A 121 4.82 31.28 2.95
CA LYS A 121 4.86 31.14 1.50
C LYS A 121 6.25 31.45 0.96
N VAL A 122 6.78 30.55 0.13
CA VAL A 122 8.03 30.77 -0.60
C VAL A 122 7.72 31.44 -1.94
N THR A 123 8.23 32.66 -2.18
CA THR A 123 7.87 33.46 -3.36
C THR A 123 8.98 33.58 -4.40
N ASN A 124 10.24 33.66 -3.98
CA ASN A 124 11.43 33.64 -4.84
C ASN A 124 12.31 32.45 -4.51
N VAL A 125 12.75 31.71 -5.53
CA VAL A 125 13.77 30.67 -5.42
C VAL A 125 14.81 30.99 -6.48
N ASP A 126 15.84 31.73 -6.13
CA ASP A 126 17.03 31.75 -6.99
C ASP A 126 17.71 30.39 -6.83
N THR A 127 17.66 29.58 -7.88
CA THR A 127 18.14 28.18 -7.85
C THR A 127 19.59 28.05 -8.23
N GLY A 128 20.19 29.08 -8.84
CA GLY A 128 21.58 29.11 -9.29
C GLY A 128 22.55 29.73 -8.29
N GLY A 129 22.31 29.51 -6.98
CA GLY A 129 23.05 30.17 -5.91
C GLY A 129 24.56 30.15 -6.08
N GLU A 130 25.22 31.26 -5.72
CA GLU A 130 26.67 31.35 -5.82
C GLU A 130 27.32 30.56 -4.68
N GLY A 131 28.34 29.75 -5.02
CA GLY A 131 29.19 29.10 -4.02
C GLY A 131 30.00 30.15 -3.24
N VAL A 132 29.74 30.27 -1.94
CA VAL A 132 30.31 31.31 -1.05
C VAL A 132 31.35 30.79 -0.06
N GLY A 133 31.61 29.48 -0.03
CA GLY A 133 32.68 28.87 0.76
C GLY A 133 32.73 27.35 0.62
N ASP A 134 33.73 26.71 1.23
CA ASP A 134 33.91 25.25 1.19
C ASP A 134 33.66 24.62 2.57
N VAL A 135 33.18 23.38 2.58
CA VAL A 135 33.11 22.50 3.76
C VAL A 135 34.24 21.48 3.66
N GLY A 136 35.02 21.34 4.73
CA GLY A 136 36.12 20.37 4.78
C GLY A 136 37.33 20.76 3.92
N PRO A 137 38.18 19.79 3.53
CA PRO A 137 38.00 18.35 3.70
C PRO A 137 38.13 17.92 5.17
N TYR A 138 37.21 17.09 5.62
CA TYR A 138 37.34 16.33 6.86
C TYR A 138 37.59 14.87 6.52
N THR A 139 38.42 14.20 7.31
CA THR A 139 38.67 12.77 7.14
C THR A 139 38.66 12.11 8.51
N GLY A 140 38.22 10.86 8.55
CA GLY A 140 38.23 10.09 9.79
C GLY A 140 38.04 8.60 9.52
N THR A 141 37.94 7.85 10.61
CA THR A 141 37.57 6.44 10.59
C THR A 141 36.38 6.30 11.52
N LEU A 142 35.39 5.51 11.11
CA LEU A 142 34.20 5.18 11.88
C LEU A 142 34.04 3.66 11.93
N GLY A 143 33.86 3.09 13.11
CA GLY A 143 33.47 1.71 13.30
C GLY A 143 34.59 0.73 13.71
N PRO A 144 34.26 -0.56 13.91
CA PRO A 144 32.92 -1.13 13.70
C PRO A 144 31.92 -0.67 14.76
N GLY A 145 30.72 -0.27 14.33
CA GLY A 145 29.57 -0.09 15.21
C GLY A 145 29.14 -1.45 15.76
N VAL A 146 28.71 -1.48 17.02
CA VAL A 146 28.15 -2.71 17.60
C VAL A 146 26.66 -2.70 17.30
N ALA A 147 26.26 -3.32 16.20
CA ALA A 147 24.86 -3.39 15.75
C ALA A 147 23.87 -3.87 16.84
N ASP A 148 24.36 -4.59 17.85
CA ASP A 148 23.57 -5.14 18.96
C ASP A 148 23.44 -4.22 20.20
N ALA A 149 24.13 -3.08 20.29
CA ALA A 149 24.21 -2.28 21.53
C ALA A 149 23.68 -0.84 21.43
N GLY A 150 23.29 -0.34 20.25
CA GLY A 150 22.90 1.06 20.08
C GLY A 150 24.06 2.05 20.33
N GLU A 151 25.31 1.56 20.32
CA GLU A 151 26.50 2.41 20.33
C GLU A 151 26.85 2.75 18.88
N THR A 152 26.41 3.93 18.44
CA THR A 152 26.88 4.54 17.20
C THR A 152 28.18 5.29 17.48
N GLU A 153 29.19 5.05 16.64
CA GLU A 153 30.32 5.98 16.59
C GLU A 153 29.89 7.14 15.71
N ARG A 154 29.95 8.36 16.23
CA ARG A 154 29.57 9.58 15.52
C ARG A 154 30.74 10.56 15.56
N ASN A 155 31.14 11.04 14.40
CA ASN A 155 32.09 12.14 14.26
C ASN A 155 31.33 13.38 13.79
N THR A 156 31.35 14.43 14.62
CA THR A 156 30.68 15.71 14.35
C THR A 156 31.71 16.81 14.09
N TYR A 157 31.44 17.64 13.08
CA TYR A 157 32.24 18.77 12.66
C TYR A 157 31.39 20.03 12.65
N GLU A 158 31.73 21.00 13.51
CA GLU A 158 31.10 22.32 13.48
C GLU A 158 31.42 23.02 12.14
N LEU A 159 30.41 23.66 11.55
CA LEU A 159 30.51 24.35 10.27
C LEU A 159 30.82 25.83 10.48
N ASP A 160 31.89 26.32 9.85
CA ASP A 160 32.21 27.75 9.76
C ASP A 160 31.40 28.40 8.63
N VAL A 161 30.10 28.60 8.85
CA VAL A 161 29.15 29.10 7.84
C VAL A 161 29.51 30.53 7.38
N PRO A 162 29.83 30.75 6.08
CA PRO A 162 30.10 32.07 5.53
C PRO A 162 28.89 33.00 5.64
N ALA A 163 29.14 34.31 5.83
CA ALA A 163 28.06 35.29 5.83
C ALA A 163 27.34 35.33 4.47
N GLY A 164 26.02 35.16 4.47
CA GLY A 164 25.20 35.09 3.25
C GLY A 164 24.89 33.65 2.82
N ALA A 165 25.67 32.66 3.26
CA ALA A 165 25.32 31.25 3.03
C ALA A 165 24.02 30.92 3.76
N ASN A 166 23.09 30.32 3.04
CA ASN A 166 21.84 29.81 3.60
C ASN A 166 21.59 28.34 3.24
N GLN A 167 22.55 27.72 2.55
CA GLN A 167 22.52 26.30 2.26
C GLN A 167 23.95 25.73 2.29
N VAL A 168 24.05 24.45 2.63
CA VAL A 168 25.27 23.67 2.56
C VAL A 168 25.02 22.43 1.71
N GLU A 169 25.99 22.08 0.90
CA GLU A 169 26.07 20.79 0.23
C GLU A 169 27.34 20.08 0.67
N ALA A 170 27.25 18.81 1.02
CA ALA A 170 28.37 18.01 1.44
C ALA A 170 28.29 16.59 0.89
N THR A 171 29.44 16.01 0.60
CA THR A 171 29.63 14.66 0.08
C THR A 171 30.58 13.91 1.01
N ALA A 172 30.15 12.77 1.52
CA ALA A 172 30.98 11.82 2.27
C ALA A 172 31.26 10.58 1.42
N THR A 173 32.53 10.24 1.24
CA THR A 173 32.96 8.97 0.65
C THR A 173 33.58 8.10 1.72
N TRP A 174 33.43 6.77 1.63
CA TRP A 174 34.09 5.87 2.59
C TRP A 174 34.58 4.54 2.01
N THR A 175 35.56 3.93 2.67
CA THR A 175 36.20 2.65 2.33
C THR A 175 36.29 1.74 3.55
N PRO A 176 35.82 0.47 3.49
CA PRO A 176 35.20 -0.20 2.34
C PRO A 176 33.86 0.42 1.93
N GLN A 177 33.43 0.23 0.68
CA GLN A 177 32.11 0.68 0.21
C GLN A 177 30.98 -0.19 0.79
N ARG A 178 29.70 0.21 0.60
CA ARG A 178 28.51 -0.46 1.17
C ARG A 178 28.53 -0.61 2.69
N GLN A 179 28.98 0.43 3.38
CA GLN A 179 28.82 0.53 4.83
C GLN A 179 27.60 1.38 5.10
N ASP A 180 26.85 1.01 6.14
CA ASP A 180 25.69 1.72 6.66
C ASP A 180 26.19 2.91 7.49
N ASN A 181 26.60 3.97 6.80
CA ASN A 181 26.99 5.22 7.41
C ASN A 181 25.98 6.28 6.99
N GLU A 182 25.58 7.14 7.91
CA GLU A 182 24.67 8.25 7.65
C GLU A 182 25.43 9.57 7.69
N LEU A 183 25.11 10.45 6.74
CA LEU A 183 25.60 11.82 6.69
C LEU A 183 24.49 12.77 7.14
N LEU A 184 24.68 13.42 8.29
CA LEU A 184 23.68 14.27 8.94
C LEU A 184 24.12 15.73 8.99
N LEU A 185 23.19 16.65 8.78
CA LEU A 185 23.33 18.06 9.10
C LEU A 185 22.52 18.36 10.36
N LEU A 186 23.15 18.98 11.34
CA LEU A 186 22.63 19.26 12.66
C LEU A 186 22.50 20.77 12.88
N ASP A 187 21.41 21.21 13.49
CA ASP A 187 21.26 22.60 13.98
C ASP A 187 22.11 22.87 15.23
N GLU A 188 22.04 24.09 15.77
CA GLU A 188 22.76 24.49 16.99
C GLU A 188 22.35 23.72 18.26
N ASN A 189 21.17 23.08 18.24
CA ASN A 189 20.64 22.27 19.34
C ASN A 189 20.98 20.78 19.15
N GLY A 190 21.58 20.40 18.02
CA GLY A 190 21.90 19.03 17.67
C GLY A 190 20.76 18.26 16.98
N ASN A 191 19.67 18.94 16.57
CA ASN A 191 18.59 18.31 15.82
C ASN A 191 18.99 18.11 14.36
N VAL A 192 18.59 16.98 13.77
CA VAL A 192 18.84 16.72 12.35
C VAL A 192 17.95 17.62 11.49
N VAL A 193 18.57 18.47 10.68
CA VAL A 193 17.90 19.38 9.73
C VAL A 193 17.91 18.85 8.30
N ALA A 194 18.86 17.97 7.97
CA ALA A 194 18.92 17.23 6.72
C ALA A 194 19.77 15.98 6.93
N SER A 195 19.49 14.91 6.21
CA SER A 195 20.27 13.68 6.23
C SER A 195 20.41 13.11 4.83
N SER A 196 21.41 12.25 4.65
CA SER A 196 21.49 11.31 3.56
C SER A 196 21.62 9.92 4.18
N THR A 197 20.99 8.94 3.55
CA THR A 197 20.98 7.53 4.00
C THR A 197 21.39 6.56 2.89
N GLU A 198 22.13 7.05 1.89
CA GLU A 198 22.58 6.21 0.81
C GLU A 198 23.74 5.32 1.26
N PHE A 199 23.54 3.99 1.19
CA PHE A 199 24.64 3.05 1.19
C PHE A 199 25.62 3.41 0.07
N ASN A 200 26.72 4.09 0.42
CA ASN A 200 27.69 4.63 -0.53
C ASN A 200 27.86 3.73 -1.75
N PRO A 201 27.50 4.22 -2.95
CA PRO A 201 27.31 3.39 -4.12
C PRO A 201 28.62 2.70 -4.53
N LEU A 202 28.52 1.54 -5.18
CA LEU A 202 29.68 0.79 -5.73
C LEU A 202 30.54 1.65 -6.68
N SER A 203 29.97 2.73 -7.22
CA SER A 203 30.68 3.70 -8.06
C SER A 203 31.73 4.51 -7.31
N GLY A 204 31.67 4.57 -5.98
CA GLY A 204 32.53 5.43 -5.14
C GLY A 204 32.21 6.91 -5.26
N ALA A 205 30.99 7.25 -5.71
CA ALA A 205 30.54 8.63 -5.87
C ALA A 205 30.34 9.37 -4.53
N GLY A 206 30.28 8.63 -3.42
CA GLY A 206 30.00 9.16 -2.08
C GLY A 206 28.51 9.43 -1.86
N GLU A 207 28.12 9.42 -0.60
CA GLU A 207 26.83 9.86 -0.11
C GLU A 207 26.78 11.40 -0.08
N ARG A 208 25.65 12.01 -0.43
CA ARG A 208 25.51 13.47 -0.54
C ARG A 208 24.33 13.99 0.27
N LEU A 209 24.56 15.09 0.98
CA LEU A 209 23.55 15.83 1.72
C LEU A 209 23.52 17.26 1.16
N ARG A 210 22.33 17.84 1.01
CA ARG A 210 22.14 19.28 0.85
C ARG A 210 21.05 19.75 1.77
N GLY A 211 21.31 20.80 2.55
CA GLY A 211 20.36 21.28 3.57
C GLY A 211 20.51 22.78 3.83
N PRO A 212 19.50 23.43 4.42
CA PRO A 212 19.64 24.81 4.88
C PRO A 212 20.75 24.88 5.93
N VAL A 213 21.46 26.00 6.00
CA VAL A 213 22.54 26.15 6.98
C VAL A 213 22.50 27.52 7.64
N GLU A 214 22.71 27.54 8.95
CA GLU A 214 22.84 28.76 9.75
C GLU A 214 24.11 28.71 10.61
N PRO A 215 24.63 29.87 11.06
CA PRO A 215 25.76 29.89 11.99
C PRO A 215 25.48 29.04 13.23
N GLY A 216 26.39 28.11 13.55
CA GLY A 216 26.27 27.19 14.68
C GLY A 216 25.89 25.76 14.27
N TYR A 217 25.54 25.52 13.01
CA TYR A 217 25.23 24.19 12.51
C TYR A 217 26.48 23.31 12.47
N ALA A 218 26.28 22.00 12.47
CA ALA A 218 27.34 21.00 12.39
C ALA A 218 26.99 19.90 11.39
N ILE A 219 28.00 19.24 10.84
CA ILE A 219 27.83 18.05 10.00
C ILE A 219 28.35 16.83 10.76
N ALA A 220 27.59 15.75 10.79
CA ALA A 220 27.96 14.52 11.47
C ALA A 220 27.99 13.36 10.49
N ILE A 221 28.93 12.44 10.71
CA ILE A 221 28.93 11.13 10.07
C ILE A 221 28.80 10.10 11.17
N GLU A 222 27.80 9.25 11.03
CA GLU A 222 27.42 8.22 12.00
C GLU A 222 27.51 6.85 11.36
N THR A 223 27.96 5.83 12.10
CA THR A 223 28.06 4.46 11.57
C THR A 223 27.16 3.49 12.32
N TYR A 224 26.45 2.68 11.54
CA TYR A 224 25.72 1.50 11.96
C TYR A 224 26.38 0.22 11.41
N ALA A 225 27.55 0.36 10.78
CA ALA A 225 28.22 -0.69 10.05
C ALA A 225 28.97 -1.69 10.94
N ASN A 226 28.95 -2.96 10.54
CA ASN A 226 29.66 -4.06 11.20
C ASN A 226 31.19 -4.05 10.99
N VAL A 227 31.73 -3.10 10.21
CA VAL A 227 33.17 -2.99 9.85
C VAL A 227 33.60 -1.53 9.91
N ALA A 228 34.83 -1.28 10.38
CA ALA A 228 35.43 0.06 10.34
C ALA A 228 35.57 0.58 8.90
N ALA A 229 35.18 1.84 8.68
CA ALA A 229 35.24 2.55 7.41
C ALA A 229 36.02 3.86 7.56
N ASP A 230 37.02 4.06 6.71
CA ASP A 230 37.69 5.34 6.55
C ASP A 230 36.84 6.23 5.65
N TYR A 231 36.59 7.49 6.03
CA TYR A 231 35.79 8.43 5.26
C TYR A 231 36.51 9.74 4.94
N GLU A 232 36.06 10.39 3.86
CA GLU A 232 36.41 11.75 3.45
C GLU A 232 35.13 12.54 3.16
N LEU A 233 35.01 13.71 3.80
CA LEU A 233 33.87 14.62 3.74
C LEU A 233 34.32 15.95 3.13
N THR A 234 33.66 16.37 2.06
CA THR A 234 33.91 17.63 1.35
C THR A 234 32.60 18.31 1.00
N GLY A 235 32.56 19.62 0.81
CA GLY A 235 31.34 20.29 0.41
C GLY A 235 31.51 21.77 0.08
N THR A 236 30.41 22.46 -0.12
CA THR A 236 30.34 23.88 -0.50
C THR A 236 29.15 24.55 0.18
N PHE A 237 29.33 25.79 0.63
CA PHE A 237 28.28 26.68 1.09
C PHE A 237 27.70 27.48 -0.07
N ILE A 238 26.38 27.62 -0.12
CA ILE A 238 25.65 28.25 -1.21
C ILE A 238 24.83 29.42 -0.65
N GLU A 239 24.87 30.57 -1.32
CA GLU A 239 23.99 31.71 -1.09
C GLU A 239 22.89 31.74 -2.16
N ASN A 240 21.63 31.52 -1.75
CA ASN A 240 20.45 31.67 -2.61
C ASN A 240 19.60 32.87 -2.17
N GLU A 241 19.03 33.65 -3.08
CA GLU A 241 17.97 34.60 -2.71
C GLU A 241 16.63 33.85 -2.61
N THR A 242 16.28 33.41 -1.39
CA THR A 242 14.94 32.88 -1.09
C THR A 242 14.16 33.89 -0.27
N THR A 243 12.95 34.25 -0.73
CA THR A 243 12.04 35.12 0.03
C THR A 243 10.90 34.28 0.60
N VAL A 244 10.72 34.38 1.92
CA VAL A 244 9.62 33.77 2.68
C VAL A 244 8.73 34.85 3.27
N GLU A 245 7.43 34.64 3.20
CA GLU A 245 6.42 35.53 3.78
C GLU A 245 5.51 34.73 4.70
N SER A 246 5.30 35.17 5.93
CA SER A 246 4.31 34.56 6.82
C SER A 246 2.92 34.66 6.22
N LEU A 247 2.19 33.56 6.27
CA LEU A 247 0.79 33.52 5.84
C LEU A 247 -0.12 33.85 7.04
N PRO A 248 -1.30 34.44 6.79
CA PRO A 248 -2.31 34.59 7.83
C PRO A 248 -2.70 33.26 8.46
N GLU A 249 -3.07 33.29 9.74
CA GLU A 249 -3.53 32.11 10.48
C GLU A 249 -4.78 31.48 9.83
N ASP A 250 -5.63 32.27 9.18
CA ASP A 250 -6.84 31.81 8.47
C ASP A 250 -6.58 31.37 7.02
N HIS A 251 -5.32 31.31 6.58
CA HIS A 251 -4.99 30.79 5.25
C HIS A 251 -5.35 29.30 5.16
N ASP A 252 -6.06 28.95 4.08
CA ASP A 252 -6.32 27.58 3.68
C ASP A 252 -5.31 27.17 2.60
N PRO A 253 -4.41 26.21 2.88
CA PRO A 253 -3.44 25.71 1.90
C PRO A 253 -4.04 24.77 0.86
N ILE A 254 -5.28 24.29 1.08
CA ILE A 254 -5.94 23.29 0.25
C ILE A 254 -6.44 23.90 -1.07
N PRO A 255 -6.33 23.20 -2.21
CA PRO A 255 -6.82 23.69 -3.49
C PRO A 255 -8.35 23.80 -3.51
N GLU A 256 -8.87 24.96 -3.91
CA GLU A 256 -10.29 25.17 -4.15
C GLU A 256 -10.64 25.07 -5.65
N GLY A 257 -11.82 24.50 -5.95
CA GLY A 257 -12.39 24.51 -7.30
C GLY A 257 -12.10 23.24 -8.12
N PRO A 258 -12.40 23.27 -9.43
CA PRO A 258 -12.16 22.12 -10.30
C PRO A 258 -10.66 21.85 -10.47
N VAL A 259 -10.28 20.58 -10.48
CA VAL A 259 -8.89 20.15 -10.70
C VAL A 259 -8.48 20.40 -12.16
N ASP A 260 -7.32 21.00 -12.33
CA ASP A 260 -6.67 21.27 -13.61
C ASP A 260 -5.16 20.93 -13.55
N PRO A 261 -4.41 21.03 -14.66
CA PRO A 261 -2.98 20.67 -14.66
C PRO A 261 -2.09 21.46 -13.70
N ASP A 262 -2.51 22.66 -13.29
CA ASP A 262 -1.75 23.57 -12.40
C ASP A 262 -2.19 23.45 -10.93
N THR A 263 -3.25 22.70 -10.67
CA THR A 263 -3.75 22.43 -9.32
C THR A 263 -2.66 21.68 -8.54
N PRO A 264 -2.16 22.22 -7.41
CA PRO A 264 -1.07 21.58 -6.69
C PRO A 264 -1.54 20.26 -6.06
N SER A 265 -0.63 19.28 -6.02
CA SER A 265 -0.76 18.05 -5.24
C SER A 265 -0.02 18.18 -3.90
N LEU A 266 1.15 18.83 -3.85
CA LEU A 266 1.86 19.11 -2.60
C LEU A 266 1.36 20.43 -1.99
N VAL A 267 0.56 20.31 -0.93
CA VAL A 267 -0.13 21.45 -0.29
C VAL A 267 0.59 21.98 0.95
N GLY A 268 1.58 21.25 1.45
CA GLY A 268 2.41 21.70 2.55
C GLY A 268 3.67 20.85 2.70
N TRP A 269 4.78 21.46 3.14
CA TRP A 269 5.92 20.69 3.64
C TRP A 269 6.48 21.28 4.92
N LYS A 270 6.96 20.42 5.80
CA LYS A 270 7.77 20.79 6.97
C LYS A 270 9.18 20.24 6.77
N GLY A 271 10.19 21.07 6.98
CA GLY A 271 11.59 20.74 6.70
C GLY A 271 12.36 21.96 6.21
N GLY A 272 13.42 21.72 5.42
CA GLY A 272 14.25 22.80 4.88
C GLY A 272 13.47 23.91 4.14
N THR A 273 14.17 24.98 3.77
CA THR A 273 13.56 26.17 3.16
C THR A 273 12.87 25.88 1.83
N LEU A 274 13.28 24.83 1.12
CA LEU A 274 12.67 24.34 -0.11
C LEU A 274 12.30 22.88 0.08
N ALA A 275 11.21 22.45 -0.57
CA ALA A 275 10.88 21.04 -0.70
C ALA A 275 11.90 20.40 -1.66
N ARG A 276 12.94 19.82 -1.07
CA ARG A 276 13.99 19.08 -1.74
C ARG A 276 14.12 17.71 -1.09
N ASP A 277 14.52 16.76 -1.91
CA ASP A 277 14.79 15.41 -1.50
C ASP A 277 16.12 15.00 -2.13
N GLY A 278 17.14 14.84 -1.28
CA GLY A 278 18.51 14.64 -1.72
C GLY A 278 18.79 13.22 -2.23
N ASP A 279 18.08 12.23 -1.69
CA ASP A 279 18.22 10.80 -2.05
C ASP A 279 17.06 10.30 -2.92
N GLY A 280 15.97 11.06 -3.02
CA GLY A 280 14.81 10.72 -3.86
C GLY A 280 13.86 9.73 -3.23
N HIS A 281 14.15 9.23 -2.03
CA HIS A 281 13.34 8.23 -1.36
C HIS A 281 11.96 8.79 -0.97
N GLY A 282 11.91 9.95 -0.31
CA GLY A 282 10.66 10.58 0.10
C GLY A 282 9.78 11.04 -1.08
N SER A 283 10.39 11.43 -2.20
CA SER A 283 9.70 11.75 -3.46
C SER A 283 9.08 10.51 -4.08
N HIS A 284 9.80 9.40 -4.04
CA HIS A 284 9.32 8.11 -4.52
C HIS A 284 8.15 7.60 -3.65
N THR A 285 8.26 7.67 -2.31
CA THR A 285 7.17 7.26 -1.42
C THR A 285 5.94 8.16 -1.52
N SER A 286 6.14 9.47 -1.71
CA SER A 286 5.07 10.44 -2.00
C SER A 286 4.38 10.13 -3.33
N SER A 287 5.15 9.81 -4.36
CA SER A 287 4.65 9.43 -5.68
C SER A 287 3.83 8.15 -5.64
N ILE A 288 4.26 7.11 -4.91
CA ILE A 288 3.48 5.88 -4.74
C ILE A 288 2.16 6.16 -3.99
N SER A 289 2.17 7.03 -2.97
CA SER A 289 0.97 7.32 -2.18
C SER A 289 -0.08 8.09 -2.97
N ALA A 290 0.31 9.22 -3.59
CA ALA A 290 -0.62 10.16 -4.22
C ALA A 290 -0.01 10.96 -5.40
N GLY A 291 1.02 10.44 -6.06
CA GLY A 291 1.55 11.05 -7.28
C GLY A 291 0.48 11.12 -8.38
N THR A 292 0.34 12.27 -9.02
CA THR A 292 -0.74 12.52 -10.00
C THR A 292 -0.57 11.74 -11.31
N GLY A 293 0.65 11.29 -11.62
CA GLY A 293 1.03 10.65 -12.88
C GLY A 293 1.19 11.61 -14.07
N GLN A 294 1.13 12.92 -13.86
CA GLN A 294 1.34 13.92 -14.93
C GLN A 294 2.67 13.76 -15.68
N GLY A 295 3.74 13.36 -14.99
CA GLY A 295 5.08 13.16 -15.55
C GLY A 295 5.14 12.02 -16.57
N SER A 296 4.26 11.03 -16.42
CA SER A 296 4.17 9.78 -17.21
C SER A 296 2.83 9.62 -17.93
N ALA A 297 2.10 10.72 -18.15
CA ALA A 297 0.84 10.74 -18.88
C ALA A 297 1.05 10.40 -20.36
N ILE A 298 0.25 9.49 -20.91
CA ILE A 298 0.44 8.93 -22.24
C ILE A 298 -0.36 9.69 -23.29
N ASP A 299 0.27 10.02 -24.41
CA ASP A 299 -0.44 10.46 -25.61
C ASP A 299 -0.93 9.24 -26.39
N GLU A 300 -2.14 8.78 -26.08
CA GLU A 300 -2.75 7.60 -26.71
C GLU A 300 -2.80 7.68 -28.24
N SER A 301 -2.82 8.89 -28.82
CA SER A 301 -2.83 9.07 -30.28
C SER A 301 -1.53 8.65 -30.95
N THR A 302 -0.46 8.47 -30.17
CA THR A 302 0.88 8.08 -30.63
C THR A 302 1.25 6.65 -30.30
N VAL A 303 0.41 5.95 -29.52
CA VAL A 303 0.70 4.60 -29.03
C VAL A 303 0.66 3.58 -30.17
N VAL A 304 1.66 2.71 -30.19
CA VAL A 304 1.74 1.54 -31.05
C VAL A 304 1.91 0.33 -30.16
N GLU A 305 0.92 -0.55 -30.20
CA GLU A 305 1.00 -1.86 -29.54
C GLU A 305 1.06 -2.99 -30.56
N GLU A 306 1.96 -3.94 -30.31
CA GLU A 306 2.18 -5.10 -31.15
C GLU A 306 2.33 -6.36 -30.30
N GLU A 307 1.97 -7.51 -30.88
CA GLU A 307 2.31 -8.83 -30.36
C GLU A 307 3.26 -9.55 -31.32
N PRO A 308 4.57 -9.21 -31.34
CA PRO A 308 5.49 -9.79 -32.31
C PRO A 308 5.61 -11.31 -32.21
N ARG A 309 5.50 -11.86 -30.98
CA ARG A 309 5.70 -13.28 -30.66
C ARG A 309 6.95 -13.85 -31.34
N ALA A 310 8.04 -13.08 -31.28
CA ALA A 310 9.26 -13.28 -32.05
C ALA A 310 10.41 -13.77 -31.17
N ALA A 311 11.36 -14.51 -31.76
CA ALA A 311 12.64 -14.82 -31.12
C ALA A 311 13.74 -13.99 -31.79
N LEU A 312 14.52 -13.26 -30.99
CA LEU A 312 15.61 -12.41 -31.44
C LEU A 312 16.96 -13.08 -31.15
N LEU A 313 17.79 -13.24 -32.19
CA LEU A 313 19.17 -13.71 -32.06
C LEU A 313 20.13 -12.56 -31.71
N PRO A 314 21.32 -12.82 -31.14
CA PRO A 314 22.30 -11.78 -30.87
C PRO A 314 22.58 -10.88 -32.08
N GLY A 315 22.37 -9.58 -31.91
CA GLY A 315 22.50 -8.56 -32.96
C GLY A 315 21.22 -8.25 -33.76
N GLU A 316 20.12 -8.98 -33.54
CA GLU A 316 18.79 -8.63 -34.03
C GLU A 316 18.07 -7.69 -33.06
N PHE A 317 17.16 -6.86 -33.56
CA PHE A 317 16.36 -5.95 -32.74
C PHE A 317 15.07 -5.56 -33.46
N LEU A 318 14.07 -5.11 -32.69
CA LEU A 318 12.94 -4.32 -33.17
C LEU A 318 13.23 -2.84 -32.95
N ALA A 319 12.75 -1.96 -33.83
CA ALA A 319 12.97 -0.52 -33.73
C ALA A 319 11.68 0.26 -34.01
N TYR A 320 11.39 1.25 -33.18
CA TYR A 320 10.19 2.09 -33.22
C TYR A 320 10.61 3.56 -33.18
N GLU A 321 10.04 4.38 -34.05
CA GLU A 321 10.33 5.82 -34.10
C GLU A 321 9.19 6.58 -33.41
N VAL A 322 9.53 7.42 -32.42
CA VAL A 322 8.57 8.24 -31.65
C VAL A 322 8.97 9.69 -31.78
N THR A 323 8.01 10.58 -32.06
CA THR A 323 8.26 12.03 -32.15
C THR A 323 7.43 12.75 -31.09
N PRO A 324 7.96 12.93 -29.87
CA PRO A 324 7.27 13.64 -28.80
C PRO A 324 7.35 15.17 -28.99
N VAL A 325 6.54 15.90 -28.22
CA VAL A 325 6.76 17.33 -28.02
C VAL A 325 8.03 17.50 -27.18
N GLY A 326 9.08 18.17 -27.68
CA GLY A 326 10.34 18.28 -26.95
C GLY A 326 11.18 19.49 -27.35
N GLY A 327 12.25 19.76 -26.59
CA GLY A 327 13.20 20.85 -26.82
C GLY A 327 12.66 22.24 -26.48
N LYS A 328 11.82 22.34 -25.45
CA LYS A 328 11.33 23.61 -24.90
C LYS A 328 12.18 24.02 -23.69
N ALA A 329 11.99 25.25 -23.22
CA ALA A 329 12.80 25.80 -22.12
C ALA A 329 12.33 25.32 -20.73
N GLU A 330 11.05 24.98 -20.58
CA GLU A 330 10.46 24.55 -19.32
C GLU A 330 10.00 23.10 -19.43
N SER A 331 10.34 22.28 -18.42
CA SER A 331 10.11 20.84 -18.46
C SER A 331 8.67 20.39 -18.39
N ARG A 332 7.79 21.22 -17.83
CA ARG A 332 6.34 20.97 -17.83
C ARG A 332 5.74 21.15 -19.23
N ASP A 333 6.41 21.87 -20.13
CA ASP A 333 5.96 22.06 -21.50
C ASP A 333 6.48 20.97 -22.46
N GLU A 334 7.45 20.17 -22.03
CA GLU A 334 8.01 19.06 -22.79
C GLU A 334 7.21 17.79 -22.54
N GLY A 335 7.07 16.93 -23.53
CA GLY A 335 6.61 15.55 -23.42
C GLY A 335 7.77 14.58 -23.24
N GLY A 336 7.54 13.31 -23.54
CA GLY A 336 8.54 12.25 -23.36
C GLY A 336 8.33 11.05 -24.29
N VAL A 337 9.14 10.02 -24.12
CA VAL A 337 9.01 8.76 -24.85
C VAL A 337 8.96 7.64 -23.83
N PHE A 338 8.08 6.67 -24.07
CA PHE A 338 8.05 5.44 -23.28
C PHE A 338 8.05 4.20 -24.18
N ALA A 339 8.47 3.09 -23.60
CA ALA A 339 8.40 1.76 -24.17
C ALA A 339 8.16 0.72 -23.07
N GLY A 340 7.20 -0.16 -23.27
CA GLY A 340 6.93 -1.33 -22.43
C GLY A 340 7.08 -2.62 -23.23
N VAL A 341 7.61 -3.68 -22.61
CA VAL A 341 7.79 -4.98 -23.25
C VAL A 341 7.50 -6.16 -22.32
N TYR A 342 6.81 -7.17 -22.85
CA TYR A 342 6.68 -8.50 -22.26
C TYR A 342 7.54 -9.50 -23.06
N GLY A 343 8.33 -10.32 -22.36
CA GLY A 343 9.19 -11.31 -23.02
C GLY A 343 10.24 -11.96 -22.11
N GLU A 344 11.33 -12.42 -22.70
CA GLU A 344 12.44 -13.07 -22.00
C GLU A 344 13.80 -12.58 -22.54
N ASN A 345 14.73 -12.25 -21.64
CA ASN A 345 16.13 -11.88 -21.96
C ASN A 345 16.25 -10.66 -22.89
N LEU A 346 15.49 -9.60 -22.64
CA LEU A 346 15.40 -8.42 -23.49
C LEU A 346 16.07 -7.20 -22.86
N VAL A 347 16.39 -6.22 -23.69
CA VAL A 347 16.81 -4.86 -23.31
C VAL A 347 15.97 -3.88 -24.12
N LEU A 348 15.39 -2.90 -23.43
CA LEU A 348 14.81 -1.71 -24.02
C LEU A 348 15.86 -0.60 -24.00
N GLU A 349 16.02 0.07 -25.14
CA GLU A 349 16.93 1.22 -25.28
C GLU A 349 16.18 2.37 -25.96
N ILE A 350 16.31 3.59 -25.44
CA ILE A 350 15.80 4.80 -26.08
C ILE A 350 16.99 5.64 -26.55
N GLU A 351 17.06 5.89 -27.86
CA GLU A 351 18.06 6.73 -28.52
C GLU A 351 17.45 8.08 -28.89
N ALA A 352 18.10 9.17 -28.49
CA ALA A 352 17.72 10.54 -28.80
C ALA A 352 17.99 10.92 -30.26
N PRO A 353 17.43 12.04 -30.77
CA PRO A 353 17.61 12.47 -32.16
C PRO A 353 19.06 12.70 -32.59
N ASP A 354 19.97 12.91 -31.63
CA ASP A 354 21.41 13.08 -31.85
C ASP A 354 22.19 11.74 -31.91
N GLY A 355 21.50 10.60 -31.78
CA GLY A 355 22.06 9.25 -31.81
C GLY A 355 22.69 8.81 -30.50
N ARG A 356 22.44 9.52 -29.38
CA ARG A 356 22.87 9.07 -28.05
C ARG A 356 21.76 8.27 -27.38
N THR A 357 22.11 7.11 -26.83
CA THR A 357 21.27 6.41 -25.86
C THR A 357 21.04 7.31 -24.64
N VAL A 358 19.76 7.54 -24.33
CA VAL A 358 19.34 8.37 -23.18
C VAL A 358 18.69 7.54 -22.08
N GLU A 359 18.21 6.34 -22.40
CA GLU A 359 17.65 5.40 -21.43
C GLU A 359 17.92 3.96 -21.87
N GLU A 360 18.24 3.07 -20.92
CA GLU A 360 18.40 1.63 -21.17
C GLU A 360 17.97 0.83 -19.93
N THR A 361 17.14 -0.19 -20.14
CA THR A 361 16.70 -1.12 -19.07
C THR A 361 16.58 -2.54 -19.59
N SER A 362 16.72 -3.54 -18.73
CA SER A 362 16.83 -4.95 -19.13
C SER A 362 15.91 -5.88 -18.37
N LEU A 363 15.32 -6.84 -19.07
CA LEU A 363 14.56 -7.97 -18.53
C LEU A 363 15.45 -9.21 -18.45
N THR A 364 15.77 -9.66 -17.23
CA THR A 364 16.59 -10.85 -16.99
C THR A 364 15.75 -12.12 -16.85
N SER A 365 16.40 -13.29 -16.75
CA SER A 365 15.70 -14.56 -16.60
C SER A 365 14.84 -14.65 -15.34
N ASP A 366 15.25 -13.97 -14.25
CA ASP A 366 14.54 -14.03 -12.98
C ASP A 366 13.24 -13.21 -13.03
N SER A 367 13.26 -12.06 -13.71
CA SER A 367 12.08 -11.21 -14.02
C SER A 367 11.12 -11.85 -15.04
N SER A 368 11.65 -12.68 -15.94
CA SER A 368 10.82 -13.37 -16.94
C SER A 368 9.98 -14.51 -16.36
N ALA A 369 10.40 -15.10 -15.23
CA ALA A 369 9.66 -16.14 -14.54
C ALA A 369 8.48 -15.58 -13.70
N SER A 370 8.49 -14.28 -13.40
CA SER A 370 7.42 -13.55 -12.69
C SER A 370 6.39 -12.93 -13.64
N GLY A 371 6.52 -13.09 -14.96
CA GLY A 371 5.61 -12.45 -15.92
C GLY A 371 5.75 -10.93 -15.96
N ASP A 372 6.89 -10.39 -15.52
CA ASP A 372 7.08 -8.95 -15.39
C ASP A 372 7.21 -8.26 -16.75
N MET A 373 6.59 -7.10 -16.84
CA MET A 373 6.86 -6.13 -17.89
C MET A 373 8.11 -5.32 -17.54
N THR A 374 8.92 -5.01 -18.54
CA THR A 374 9.96 -3.97 -18.43
C THR A 374 9.51 -2.67 -19.11
N VAL A 375 9.71 -1.53 -18.45
CA VAL A 375 9.41 -0.19 -18.98
C VAL A 375 10.67 0.67 -19.04
N ALA A 376 10.90 1.30 -20.18
CA ALA A 376 11.88 2.36 -20.38
C ALA A 376 11.14 3.68 -20.66
N GLU A 377 11.58 4.77 -20.06
CA GLU A 377 11.01 6.09 -20.35
C GLU A 377 12.03 7.22 -20.19
N THR A 378 11.80 8.31 -20.89
CA THR A 378 12.68 9.49 -20.82
C THR A 378 11.94 10.76 -21.22
N HIS A 379 12.38 11.90 -20.68
CA HIS A 379 11.87 13.21 -21.07
C HIS A 379 12.49 13.67 -22.40
N ALA A 380 11.71 14.38 -23.21
CA ALA A 380 12.13 14.82 -24.54
C ALA A 380 12.89 16.16 -24.51
N ALA A 381 14.07 16.22 -23.88
CA ALA A 381 14.90 17.44 -23.82
C ALA A 381 15.33 17.99 -25.20
N GLN A 382 15.16 17.20 -26.27
CA GLN A 382 15.51 17.60 -27.63
C GLN A 382 14.30 17.45 -28.54
N ALA A 383 14.08 18.44 -29.40
CA ALA A 383 13.09 18.33 -30.46
C ALA A 383 13.57 17.32 -31.52
N GLY A 384 12.73 16.36 -31.89
CA GLY A 384 13.01 15.42 -32.98
C GLY A 384 12.43 14.03 -32.76
N THR A 385 12.88 13.09 -33.58
CA THR A 385 12.46 11.69 -33.52
C THR A 385 13.45 10.89 -32.68
N TYR A 386 12.93 10.23 -31.66
CA TYR A 386 13.61 9.25 -30.83
C TYR A 386 13.41 7.85 -31.42
N THR A 387 14.38 6.96 -31.21
CA THR A 387 14.28 5.56 -31.64
C THR A 387 14.30 4.65 -30.41
N VAL A 388 13.27 3.84 -30.25
CA VAL A 388 13.19 2.79 -29.25
C VAL A 388 13.66 1.48 -29.87
N TYR A 389 14.63 0.81 -29.25
CA TYR A 389 15.12 -0.51 -29.63
C TYR A 389 14.69 -1.57 -28.62
N VAL A 390 14.18 -2.70 -29.11
CA VAL A 390 13.97 -3.93 -28.34
C VAL A 390 15.00 -4.96 -28.82
N LYS A 391 16.00 -5.26 -28.00
CA LYS A 391 17.16 -6.10 -28.38
C LYS A 391 17.41 -7.23 -27.37
N PRO A 392 18.06 -8.35 -27.75
CA PRO A 392 18.51 -9.35 -26.79
C PRO A 392 19.49 -8.80 -25.77
N SER A 393 19.39 -9.27 -24.54
CA SER A 393 20.39 -9.00 -23.50
C SER A 393 21.74 -9.64 -23.83
N GLU A 394 22.82 -8.88 -23.67
CA GLU A 394 24.19 -9.38 -23.90
C GLU A 394 24.68 -10.34 -22.80
N THR A 395 23.97 -10.40 -21.66
CA THR A 395 24.37 -11.23 -20.50
C THR A 395 23.98 -12.70 -20.67
N VAL A 396 23.11 -13.01 -21.62
CA VAL A 396 22.56 -14.37 -21.82
C VAL A 396 22.86 -14.85 -23.24
N THR A 397 23.26 -16.12 -23.37
CA THR A 397 23.66 -16.70 -24.67
C THR A 397 22.52 -17.35 -25.45
N SER A 398 21.31 -17.38 -24.88
CA SER A 398 20.09 -17.87 -25.52
C SER A 398 19.43 -16.80 -26.40
N ALA A 399 18.55 -17.22 -27.31
CA ALA A 399 17.71 -16.29 -28.05
C ALA A 399 16.75 -15.58 -27.07
N ALA A 400 16.56 -14.27 -27.26
CA ALA A 400 15.55 -13.52 -26.53
C ALA A 400 14.17 -13.75 -27.15
N ARG A 401 13.11 -13.62 -26.37
CA ARG A 401 11.73 -13.76 -26.84
C ARG A 401 10.98 -12.47 -26.59
N VAL A 402 10.33 -11.93 -27.62
CA VAL A 402 9.44 -10.78 -27.51
C VAL A 402 8.02 -11.27 -27.69
N GLU A 403 7.18 -11.09 -26.68
CA GLU A 403 5.77 -11.43 -26.76
C GLU A 403 4.97 -10.18 -27.10
N ARG A 404 5.05 -9.21 -26.17
CA ARG A 404 4.33 -7.93 -26.04
C ARG A 404 5.14 -6.68 -26.33
N VAL A 405 4.73 -5.69 -27.12
CA VAL A 405 5.41 -4.37 -27.13
C VAL A 405 4.38 -3.24 -27.15
N SER A 406 4.58 -2.20 -26.32
CA SER A 406 3.86 -0.92 -26.39
C SER A 406 4.87 0.22 -26.41
N VAL A 407 4.76 1.15 -27.36
CA VAL A 407 5.67 2.28 -27.53
C VAL A 407 4.88 3.53 -27.90
N GLY A 408 5.20 4.67 -27.31
CA GLY A 408 4.50 5.93 -27.60
C GLY A 408 5.17 7.16 -27.00
N ALA A 409 4.54 8.31 -27.19
CA ALA A 409 4.93 9.56 -26.58
C ALA A 409 4.19 9.78 -25.26
N LEU A 410 4.83 10.50 -24.35
CA LEU A 410 4.24 11.06 -23.15
C LEU A 410 3.81 12.51 -23.43
N LEU A 411 2.66 12.92 -22.87
CA LEU A 411 2.16 14.28 -22.95
C LEU A 411 3.03 15.25 -22.13
N PRO A 412 3.00 16.55 -22.47
CA PRO A 412 3.49 17.59 -21.58
C PRO A 412 2.69 17.63 -20.28
N PRO A 413 3.35 17.67 -19.10
CA PRO A 413 2.66 17.78 -17.82
C PRO A 413 1.72 18.99 -17.70
N ALA A 414 2.04 20.11 -18.38
CA ALA A 414 1.18 21.30 -18.42
C ALA A 414 -0.14 21.09 -19.21
N GLU A 415 -0.26 20.01 -19.97
CA GLU A 415 -1.42 19.73 -20.84
C GLU A 415 -2.33 18.63 -20.27
N THR A 416 -2.04 18.08 -19.10
CA THR A 416 -2.75 16.92 -18.54
C THR A 416 -2.89 16.99 -17.03
N THR A 417 -3.95 16.38 -16.49
CA THR A 417 -4.15 16.17 -15.05
C THR A 417 -3.61 14.81 -14.58
N GLY A 418 -2.99 14.02 -15.47
CA GLY A 418 -2.63 12.64 -15.20
C GLY A 418 -3.87 11.80 -14.88
N ASP A 419 -3.76 10.93 -13.88
CA ASP A 419 -4.86 10.08 -13.43
C ASP A 419 -5.78 10.76 -12.39
N ARG A 420 -5.67 12.08 -12.17
CA ARG A 420 -6.55 12.78 -11.21
C ARG A 420 -8.03 12.74 -11.60
N LEU A 421 -8.30 12.89 -12.89
CA LEU A 421 -9.65 12.92 -13.45
C LEU A 421 -10.00 11.68 -14.30
N GLY A 422 -9.04 10.79 -14.54
CA GLY A 422 -9.22 9.60 -15.37
C GLY A 422 -9.34 9.86 -16.86
N GLU A 423 -8.96 11.06 -17.33
CA GLU A 423 -9.03 11.45 -18.74
C GLU A 423 -7.81 11.00 -19.55
N THR A 424 -6.68 10.77 -18.90
CA THR A 424 -5.43 10.40 -19.54
C THR A 424 -4.78 9.23 -18.80
N PRO A 425 -4.49 8.10 -19.45
CA PRO A 425 -3.78 7.01 -18.80
C PRO A 425 -2.33 7.41 -18.51
N THR A 426 -1.79 6.88 -17.42
CA THR A 426 -0.41 7.13 -16.98
C THR A 426 0.34 5.81 -16.74
N LEU A 427 1.67 5.86 -16.75
CA LEU A 427 2.48 4.69 -16.38
C LEU A 427 2.65 4.55 -14.87
N HIS A 428 2.75 5.66 -14.14
CA HIS A 428 3.28 5.70 -12.77
C HIS A 428 2.44 6.51 -11.77
N ALA A 429 1.13 6.68 -11.99
CA ALA A 429 0.27 7.31 -10.98
C ALA A 429 0.28 6.54 -9.65
N GLY A 430 0.29 7.32 -8.56
CA GLY A 430 0.17 6.82 -7.19
C GLY A 430 -1.21 6.29 -6.88
N ALA A 431 -1.39 5.73 -5.68
CA ALA A 431 -2.63 5.08 -5.29
C ALA A 431 -3.83 6.03 -5.24
N ALA A 432 -3.68 7.20 -4.62
CA ALA A 432 -4.70 8.23 -4.55
C ALA A 432 -4.27 9.48 -5.34
N PRO A 433 -4.25 9.42 -6.69
CA PRO A 433 -3.60 10.45 -7.51
C PRO A 433 -4.20 11.85 -7.38
N ASN A 434 -5.44 11.95 -6.89
CA ASN A 434 -6.14 13.21 -6.67
C ASN A 434 -6.17 13.65 -5.19
N ALA A 435 -5.60 12.86 -4.28
CA ALA A 435 -5.37 13.31 -2.90
C ALA A 435 -4.28 14.38 -2.85
N SER A 436 -4.41 15.29 -1.90
CA SER A 436 -3.33 16.22 -1.57
C SER A 436 -2.23 15.53 -0.75
N LEU A 437 -1.05 16.13 -0.73
CA LEU A 437 0.14 15.65 -0.03
C LEU A 437 0.64 16.70 0.96
N VAL A 438 0.94 16.25 2.18
CA VAL A 438 1.77 16.98 3.14
C VAL A 438 2.98 16.13 3.45
N THR A 439 4.17 16.70 3.31
CA THR A 439 5.42 15.97 3.52
C THR A 439 6.20 16.56 4.68
N ILE A 440 6.65 15.72 5.60
CA ILE A 440 7.43 16.17 6.76
C ILE A 440 8.79 15.47 6.70
N GLN A 441 9.83 16.28 6.57
CA GLN A 441 11.21 15.81 6.50
C GLN A 441 11.72 15.47 7.90
N GLY A 442 12.46 14.35 7.99
CA GLY A 442 13.28 14.03 9.17
C GLY A 442 12.83 12.82 10.00
N LEU A 443 12.26 11.79 9.35
CA LEU A 443 11.90 10.49 9.97
C LEU A 443 11.17 10.65 11.32
N GLY A 444 11.85 10.42 12.46
CA GLY A 444 11.27 10.59 13.81
C GLY A 444 10.70 11.98 14.08
N ASN A 445 11.24 13.03 13.46
CA ASN A 445 10.71 14.39 13.55
C ASN A 445 9.30 14.50 12.93
N ALA A 446 9.03 13.72 11.87
CA ALA A 446 7.72 13.69 11.25
C ALA A 446 6.69 13.05 12.17
N LEU A 447 7.08 11.97 12.84
CA LEU A 447 6.24 11.29 13.81
C LEU A 447 5.89 12.22 14.99
N GLY A 448 6.90 12.89 15.56
CA GLY A 448 6.71 13.85 16.65
C GLY A 448 5.84 15.05 16.27
N ALA A 449 5.98 15.59 15.06
CA ALA A 449 5.15 16.71 14.60
C ALA A 449 3.67 16.31 14.44
N LEU A 450 3.40 15.18 13.79
CA LEU A 450 2.04 14.69 13.56
C LEU A 450 1.35 14.26 14.86
N SER A 451 2.09 13.73 15.83
CA SER A 451 1.53 13.35 17.14
C SER A 451 1.32 14.52 18.08
N THR A 452 2.17 15.55 18.02
CA THR A 452 2.08 16.74 18.90
C THR A 452 0.99 17.70 18.42
N TYR A 453 0.79 17.82 17.11
CA TYR A 453 -0.14 18.78 16.51
C TYR A 453 -1.18 18.13 15.58
N PRO A 454 -1.84 17.02 15.96
CA PRO A 454 -2.76 16.32 15.05
C PRO A 454 -3.90 17.22 14.59
N ASP A 455 -4.51 18.00 15.50
CA ASP A 455 -5.60 18.93 15.20
C ASP A 455 -5.23 19.99 14.15
N PHE A 456 -3.96 20.43 14.14
CA PHE A 456 -3.47 21.33 13.11
C PHE A 456 -3.43 20.63 11.75
N PHE A 457 -2.91 19.40 11.67
CA PHE A 457 -2.81 18.68 10.42
C PHE A 457 -4.17 18.22 9.88
N THR A 458 -5.05 17.72 10.74
CA THR A 458 -6.41 17.33 10.34
C THR A 458 -7.26 18.53 9.99
N GLY A 459 -7.19 19.62 10.76
CA GLY A 459 -7.97 20.84 10.52
C GLY A 459 -7.47 21.70 9.35
N LYS A 460 -6.14 21.91 9.21
CA LYS A 460 -5.58 22.77 8.15
C LYS A 460 -5.36 22.08 6.83
N PHE A 461 -5.05 20.79 6.86
CA PHE A 461 -4.67 20.06 5.66
C PHE A 461 -5.62 18.89 5.35
N GLY A 462 -6.59 18.58 6.22
CA GLY A 462 -7.47 17.44 6.02
C GLY A 462 -6.70 16.11 6.02
N VAL A 463 -5.62 16.00 6.81
CA VAL A 463 -4.81 14.77 6.88
C VAL A 463 -5.64 13.61 7.37
N ARG A 464 -5.60 12.48 6.65
CA ARG A 464 -6.31 11.24 6.98
C ARG A 464 -5.39 10.11 7.40
N THR A 465 -4.33 9.94 6.64
CA THR A 465 -3.40 8.84 6.79
C THR A 465 -1.98 9.38 6.73
N ALA A 466 -1.04 8.72 7.40
CA ALA A 466 0.36 9.09 7.41
C ALA A 466 1.24 7.88 7.13
N ASN A 467 2.07 7.98 6.09
CA ASN A 467 3.07 6.99 5.75
C ASN A 467 4.40 7.26 6.47
N PHE A 468 4.97 6.22 7.09
CA PHE A 468 6.34 6.23 7.61
C PHE A 468 7.12 5.04 7.04
N SER A 469 7.96 5.33 6.06
CA SER A 469 8.75 4.35 5.32
C SER A 469 10.13 4.08 5.93
N PHE A 470 10.18 4.07 7.26
CA PHE A 470 11.34 3.74 8.08
C PHE A 470 10.93 2.86 9.28
N GLY A 471 11.91 2.33 10.00
CA GLY A 471 11.71 1.62 11.27
C GLY A 471 12.83 1.94 12.25
N GLY A 472 12.52 1.86 13.54
CA GLY A 472 13.43 2.11 14.65
C GLY A 472 14.26 0.89 15.05
N LEU A 473 15.03 1.03 16.12
CA LEU A 473 16.00 0.02 16.54
C LEU A 473 15.33 -1.29 16.97
N GLN A 474 16.03 -2.42 16.84
CA GLN A 474 15.54 -3.75 17.26
C GLN A 474 15.20 -3.80 18.76
N THR A 475 15.81 -2.92 19.57
CA THR A 475 15.55 -2.76 21.01
C THR A 475 14.19 -2.13 21.32
N GLU A 476 13.60 -1.38 20.39
CA GLU A 476 12.27 -0.78 20.54
C GLU A 476 11.14 -1.81 20.55
N ARG A 477 11.42 -3.06 20.17
CA ARG A 477 10.46 -4.16 20.31
C ARG A 477 10.00 -4.41 21.73
N LEU A 478 10.78 -3.95 22.71
CA LEU A 478 10.46 -4.10 24.13
C LEU A 478 9.45 -3.05 24.64
N GLY A 479 8.90 -2.19 23.78
CA GLY A 479 7.91 -1.18 24.20
C GLY A 479 8.51 0.09 24.81
N LEU A 480 9.84 0.21 24.88
CA LEU A 480 10.54 1.23 25.66
C LEU A 480 10.75 2.57 24.94
N SER A 481 10.04 2.82 23.82
CA SER A 481 10.22 4.01 22.99
C SER A 481 8.96 4.85 22.93
N ASP A 482 9.13 6.18 22.99
CA ASP A 482 8.06 7.18 22.85
C ASP A 482 7.32 7.08 21.51
N THR A 483 7.97 6.46 20.51
CA THR A 483 7.43 6.20 19.16
C THR A 483 6.01 5.62 19.19
N TYR A 484 5.69 4.75 20.14
CA TYR A 484 4.39 4.11 20.19
C TYR A 484 3.30 4.98 20.80
N PHE A 485 3.66 5.81 21.79
CA PHE A 485 2.75 6.84 22.29
C PHE A 485 2.43 7.85 21.20
N PHE A 486 3.41 8.23 20.37
CA PHE A 486 3.17 9.12 19.24
C PHE A 486 2.17 8.55 18.22
N VAL A 487 2.29 7.25 17.88
CA VAL A 487 1.32 6.61 16.97
C VAL A 487 -0.08 6.59 17.58
N ARG A 488 -0.20 6.27 18.87
CA ARG A 488 -1.48 6.29 19.58
C ARG A 488 -2.10 7.69 19.62
N ASP A 489 -1.30 8.72 19.85
CA ASP A 489 -1.78 10.10 19.89
C ASP A 489 -2.18 10.60 18.49
N MET A 490 -1.48 10.18 17.44
CA MET A 490 -1.94 10.40 16.06
C MET A 490 -3.30 9.75 15.79
N ALA A 491 -3.50 8.50 16.25
CA ALA A 491 -4.79 7.81 16.09
C ALA A 491 -5.91 8.51 16.86
N LYS A 492 -5.66 8.96 18.10
CA LYS A 492 -6.62 9.77 18.87
C LYS A 492 -6.98 11.07 18.16
N GLY A 493 -6.01 11.66 17.46
CA GLY A 493 -6.18 12.86 16.65
C GLY A 493 -6.74 12.62 15.24
N GLY A 494 -7.23 11.42 14.93
CA GLY A 494 -7.91 11.12 13.67
C GLY A 494 -7.00 10.74 12.49
N ILE A 495 -5.71 10.46 12.74
CA ILE A 495 -4.73 10.12 11.70
C ILE A 495 -4.34 8.64 11.77
N LEU A 496 -4.66 7.89 10.71
CA LEU A 496 -4.23 6.49 10.59
C LEU A 496 -2.75 6.39 10.19
N THR A 497 -1.95 5.73 11.02
CA THR A 497 -0.54 5.48 10.75
C THR A 497 -0.35 4.22 9.91
N VAL A 498 0.36 4.35 8.79
CA VAL A 498 0.80 3.23 7.94
C VAL A 498 2.33 3.23 7.90
N SER A 499 2.96 2.10 8.22
CA SER A 499 4.42 2.04 8.34
C SER A 499 5.00 0.76 7.78
N SER A 500 6.23 0.87 7.28
CA SER A 500 6.98 -0.25 6.74
C SER A 500 7.32 -1.26 7.83
N ALA A 501 7.14 -2.57 7.58
CA ALA A 501 7.46 -3.61 8.57
C ALA A 501 8.98 -3.74 8.86
N GLY A 502 9.82 -3.26 7.94
CA GLY A 502 11.29 -3.32 8.01
C GLY A 502 11.89 -4.31 7.01
N ASN A 503 13.19 -4.17 6.73
CA ASN A 503 13.92 -4.93 5.71
C ASN A 503 14.99 -5.88 6.30
N PHE A 504 14.78 -6.38 7.53
CA PHE A 504 15.78 -7.17 8.26
C PHE A 504 15.57 -8.70 8.15
N GLY A 505 14.60 -9.14 7.35
CA GLY A 505 14.29 -10.55 7.08
C GLY A 505 13.38 -11.24 8.11
N PRO A 506 13.13 -12.55 7.95
CA PRO A 506 12.03 -13.28 8.58
C PRO A 506 12.06 -13.40 10.11
N LEU A 507 13.21 -13.16 10.75
CA LEU A 507 13.42 -13.51 12.16
C LEU A 507 13.48 -12.29 13.07
N THR A 508 13.35 -11.10 12.52
CA THR A 508 13.49 -9.88 13.29
C THR A 508 12.13 -9.43 13.81
N GLY A 509 11.09 -9.30 12.99
CA GLY A 509 9.81 -8.71 13.41
C GLY A 509 9.78 -7.19 13.28
N SER A 510 8.61 -6.58 13.41
CA SER A 510 8.42 -5.13 13.23
C SER A 510 8.99 -4.31 14.40
N THR A 511 9.48 -3.09 14.11
CA THR A 511 9.98 -2.10 15.09
C THR A 511 9.13 -0.82 15.03
N GLY A 512 9.34 0.15 15.93
CA GLY A 512 8.59 1.41 15.90
C GLY A 512 8.79 2.18 14.59
N PRO A 513 7.77 2.82 14.00
CA PRO A 513 6.38 2.93 14.48
C PRO A 513 5.50 1.73 14.11
N SER A 514 5.89 0.90 13.14
CA SER A 514 5.10 -0.24 12.65
C SER A 514 4.71 -1.26 13.74
N GLY A 515 5.46 -1.35 14.83
CA GLY A 515 5.12 -2.20 15.96
C GLY A 515 3.89 -1.75 16.76
N ALA A 516 3.35 -0.55 16.55
CA ALA A 516 2.18 -0.01 17.28
C ALA A 516 0.87 -0.70 16.89
N ASP A 517 -0.02 -0.84 17.86
CA ASP A 517 -1.29 -1.53 17.70
C ASP A 517 -2.23 -0.73 16.80
N GLU A 518 -2.15 0.60 16.83
CA GLU A 518 -2.93 1.50 15.98
C GLU A 518 -2.35 1.64 14.57
N ALA A 519 -1.07 1.29 14.38
CA ALA A 519 -0.44 1.33 13.07
C ALA A 519 -0.81 0.12 12.20
N ILE A 520 -0.78 0.31 10.89
CA ILE A 520 -0.70 -0.77 9.90
C ILE A 520 0.77 -0.98 9.54
N ALA A 521 1.33 -2.12 9.94
CA ALA A 521 2.64 -2.59 9.51
C ALA A 521 2.52 -3.35 8.19
N VAL A 522 3.32 -2.94 7.20
CA VAL A 522 3.22 -3.45 5.83
C VAL A 522 4.48 -4.21 5.43
N ALA A 523 4.32 -5.50 5.16
CA ALA A 523 5.36 -6.33 4.56
C ALA A 523 5.39 -6.20 3.03
N ALA A 524 6.55 -6.50 2.45
CA ALA A 524 6.79 -6.36 1.02
C ALA A 524 6.58 -7.68 0.28
N THR A 525 5.89 -7.59 -0.86
CA THR A 525 5.74 -8.65 -1.85
C THR A 525 6.32 -8.21 -3.20
N GLY A 526 6.71 -9.19 -4.02
CA GLY A 526 6.98 -8.97 -5.43
C GLY A 526 5.70 -8.87 -6.27
N PRO A 527 5.81 -8.72 -7.60
CA PRO A 527 4.66 -8.54 -8.51
C PRO A 527 3.60 -9.66 -8.43
N MET A 528 4.05 -10.88 -8.14
CA MET A 528 3.19 -12.07 -8.00
C MET A 528 2.69 -12.34 -6.56
N ASP A 529 2.75 -11.33 -5.69
CA ASP A 529 2.40 -11.36 -4.25
C ASP A 529 3.25 -12.32 -3.38
N GLY A 530 4.35 -12.86 -3.91
CA GLY A 530 5.30 -13.61 -3.11
C GLY A 530 6.06 -12.72 -2.13
N LEU A 531 6.01 -13.02 -0.83
CA LEU A 531 6.84 -12.38 0.20
C LEU A 531 8.32 -12.32 -0.20
N THR A 532 8.89 -11.12 -0.13
CA THR A 532 10.29 -10.87 -0.50
C THR A 532 11.24 -11.46 0.53
N ALA A 533 12.52 -11.62 0.19
CA ALA A 533 13.50 -12.18 1.15
C ALA A 533 13.86 -11.21 2.28
N TYR A 534 13.75 -9.90 2.02
CA TYR A 534 14.16 -8.85 2.97
C TYR A 534 13.07 -8.46 3.95
N THR A 535 11.78 -8.70 3.64
CA THR A 535 10.70 -8.22 4.50
C THR A 535 10.81 -8.78 5.91
N SER A 536 10.61 -7.93 6.91
CA SER A 536 10.49 -8.34 8.30
C SER A 536 9.14 -9.01 8.55
N GLY A 537 9.14 -10.03 9.40
CA GLY A 537 7.94 -10.64 9.99
C GLY A 537 8.25 -11.22 11.36
N GLY A 538 7.22 -11.47 12.17
CA GLY A 538 7.35 -12.15 13.45
C GLY A 538 6.40 -11.65 14.53
N THR A 539 6.84 -11.85 15.76
CA THR A 539 6.05 -11.56 16.96
C THR A 539 6.66 -10.38 17.69
N VAL A 540 5.85 -9.36 17.99
CA VAL A 540 6.24 -8.24 18.86
C VAL A 540 5.72 -8.56 20.27
N VAL A 541 6.58 -8.43 21.28
CA VAL A 541 6.19 -8.61 22.69
C VAL A 541 6.25 -7.24 23.35
N ARG A 542 5.12 -6.72 23.82
CA ARG A 542 5.11 -5.44 24.54
C ARG A 542 4.78 -5.60 26.00
N GLY A 543 5.44 -4.79 26.83
CA GLY A 543 4.84 -4.29 28.05
C GLY A 543 4.51 -2.82 27.87
N ASN A 544 3.23 -2.50 27.74
CA ASN A 544 2.78 -1.13 27.99
C ASN A 544 2.52 -1.04 29.50
N GLY A 545 3.53 -0.60 30.26
CA GLY A 545 3.27 -0.03 31.57
C GLY A 545 2.57 1.32 31.36
N ASP A 546 1.39 1.47 31.94
CA ASP A 546 0.79 2.79 32.16
C ASP A 546 1.64 3.50 33.23
N ASP A 547 2.63 4.27 32.78
CA ASP A 547 3.51 5.00 33.69
C ASP A 547 2.99 6.40 34.06
N ASP A 548 1.79 6.81 33.59
CA ASP A 548 1.21 8.13 33.88
C ASP A 548 -0.12 8.12 34.67
N GLU A 549 -0.27 7.19 35.61
CA GLU A 549 -1.16 7.36 36.74
C GLU A 549 -0.36 7.27 38.05
N THR A 550 -0.37 8.35 38.83
CA THR A 550 0.17 8.39 40.21
C THR A 550 -0.64 7.55 41.23
N ASP A 551 -1.57 6.75 40.72
CA ASP A 551 -2.32 5.70 41.37
C ASP A 551 -1.70 4.37 40.89
N GLY A 552 -1.07 3.60 41.79
CA GLY A 552 -0.36 2.37 41.46
C GLY A 552 -1.25 1.17 41.03
N SER A 553 -2.18 1.37 40.11
CA SER A 553 -2.93 0.34 39.37
C SER A 553 -2.32 0.16 37.97
N ASN A 554 -1.26 -0.63 37.93
CA ASN A 554 -0.62 -1.10 36.71
C ASN A 554 -1.48 -2.24 36.11
N ASP A 555 -2.65 -1.89 35.54
CA ASP A 555 -3.66 -2.86 35.05
C ASP A 555 -3.56 -3.19 33.55
N SER A 556 -2.64 -2.57 32.79
CA SER A 556 -2.22 -3.12 31.49
C SER A 556 -1.15 -4.19 31.73
N PRO A 557 -1.40 -5.48 31.45
CA PRO A 557 -0.41 -6.52 31.71
C PRO A 557 0.81 -6.31 30.81
N ALA A 558 1.97 -6.12 31.45
CA ALA A 558 3.24 -6.25 30.75
C ALA A 558 3.33 -7.65 30.12
N GLY A 559 3.36 -7.76 28.79
CA GLY A 559 3.58 -9.03 28.09
C GLY A 559 2.58 -9.40 26.99
N GLU A 560 1.73 -8.49 26.49
CA GLU A 560 0.87 -8.80 25.34
C GLU A 560 1.72 -9.08 24.09
N ILE A 561 1.43 -10.23 23.48
CA ILE A 561 2.10 -10.73 22.30
C ILE A 561 1.26 -10.31 21.10
N TYR A 562 1.68 -9.25 20.42
CA TYR A 562 1.03 -8.75 19.22
C TYR A 562 1.84 -9.15 17.97
N ARG A 563 1.26 -9.94 17.07
CA ARG A 563 1.94 -10.36 15.82
C ARG A 563 1.99 -9.19 14.84
N LYS A 564 3.08 -9.00 14.09
CA LYS A 564 3.22 -8.01 13.00
C LYS A 564 4.05 -8.66 11.86
N PRO A 565 3.81 -8.36 10.58
CA PRO A 565 3.03 -7.26 10.00
C PRO A 565 1.51 -7.47 10.06
N ASP A 566 0.72 -6.44 9.74
CA ASP A 566 -0.75 -6.54 9.61
C ASP A 566 -1.17 -7.00 8.21
N VAL A 567 -0.46 -6.53 7.17
CA VAL A 567 -0.76 -6.85 5.77
C VAL A 567 0.53 -6.89 4.94
N THR A 568 0.38 -7.35 3.70
CA THR A 568 1.39 -7.22 2.65
C THR A 568 0.92 -6.32 1.51
N ALA A 569 1.88 -5.69 0.83
CA ALA A 569 1.65 -4.90 -0.37
C ALA A 569 2.88 -4.97 -1.31
N PRO A 570 2.78 -4.51 -2.58
CA PRO A 570 3.88 -4.62 -3.53
C PRO A 570 5.01 -3.70 -3.09
N GLY A 571 6.15 -4.27 -2.75
CA GLY A 571 7.36 -3.55 -2.32
C GLY A 571 8.52 -3.69 -3.28
N GLY A 572 8.34 -4.38 -4.41
CA GLY A 572 9.38 -4.70 -5.39
C GLY A 572 10.19 -5.95 -5.02
N THR A 573 11.18 -6.28 -5.82
CA THR A 573 12.20 -7.32 -5.56
C THR A 573 13.59 -6.76 -5.83
N LEU A 574 14.65 -7.45 -5.39
CA LEU A 574 16.03 -6.96 -5.55
C LEU A 574 16.46 -6.76 -7.02
N ASP A 575 15.76 -7.40 -7.97
CA ASP A 575 16.00 -7.29 -9.42
C ASP A 575 14.82 -6.66 -10.17
N ASP A 576 13.80 -6.17 -9.46
CA ASP A 576 12.56 -5.65 -10.03
C ASP A 576 12.56 -4.12 -10.02
N ALA A 577 12.46 -3.55 -11.22
CA ALA A 577 12.45 -2.11 -11.45
C ALA A 577 11.00 -1.61 -11.44
N VAL A 578 10.50 -1.23 -10.27
CA VAL A 578 9.26 -0.45 -10.17
C VAL A 578 9.62 1.03 -10.15
N ASN A 579 9.56 1.68 -11.31
CA ASN A 579 9.93 3.10 -11.45
C ASN A 579 8.90 4.02 -10.74
N ALA A 580 9.36 4.86 -9.80
CA ALA A 580 8.63 6.02 -9.24
C ALA A 580 9.58 7.24 -9.12
N VAL A 581 9.17 8.47 -8.82
CA VAL A 581 9.97 9.71 -9.06
C VAL A 581 11.48 9.67 -8.72
N ARG A 582 12.33 9.98 -9.70
CA ARG A 582 13.77 10.20 -9.57
C ARG A 582 14.02 11.62 -9.09
N ALA A 583 14.72 11.78 -7.98
CA ALA A 583 15.40 13.03 -7.68
C ALA A 583 16.69 13.12 -8.52
N GLU A 584 16.91 14.24 -9.21
CA GLU A 584 18.24 14.53 -9.75
C GLU A 584 19.12 15.10 -8.63
N SER A 585 20.45 15.02 -8.82
CA SER A 585 21.39 15.68 -7.92
C SER A 585 20.93 17.12 -7.67
N PRO A 586 20.94 17.59 -6.42
CA PRO A 586 20.44 18.92 -6.12
C PRO A 586 21.16 20.03 -6.93
N ASP A 587 22.38 19.77 -7.41
CA ASP A 587 23.19 20.63 -8.29
C ASP A 587 22.72 20.74 -9.73
N SER A 588 21.79 19.88 -10.13
CA SER A 588 21.18 20.00 -11.45
C SER A 588 20.18 21.15 -11.43
N ASP A 589 20.51 22.20 -12.16
CA ASP A 589 19.55 23.19 -12.70
C ASP A 589 18.56 22.53 -13.69
N GLY A 590 18.69 21.22 -13.90
CA GLY A 590 17.88 20.40 -14.76
C GLY A 590 16.50 20.12 -14.15
N PRO A 591 15.51 19.85 -15.01
CA PRO A 591 14.19 19.46 -14.55
C PRO A 591 14.15 18.04 -13.99
N VAL A 592 13.54 17.90 -12.82
CA VAL A 592 13.27 16.61 -12.19
C VAL A 592 12.02 16.02 -12.81
N ARG A 593 12.15 15.10 -13.78
CA ARG A 593 11.02 14.40 -14.42
C ARG A 593 11.22 12.88 -14.53
N GLY A 594 12.41 12.38 -14.19
CA GLY A 594 12.66 10.94 -14.26
C GLY A 594 11.87 10.18 -13.21
N TYR A 595 11.71 8.89 -13.42
CA TYR A 595 11.34 7.92 -12.41
C TYR A 595 12.53 6.96 -12.19
N VAL A 596 12.69 6.41 -10.99
CA VAL A 596 13.73 5.53 -10.46
C VAL A 596 13.09 4.33 -9.78
N GLY A 597 13.70 3.16 -9.91
CA GLY A 597 13.28 1.95 -9.21
C GLY A 597 13.82 1.88 -7.79
N PHE A 598 12.97 1.58 -6.81
CA PHE A 598 13.36 1.16 -5.46
C PHE A 598 12.64 -0.13 -5.04
N SER A 599 13.25 -0.86 -4.10
CA SER A 599 12.69 -2.06 -3.50
C SER A 599 12.77 -2.00 -1.98
N GLY A 600 11.69 -2.29 -1.28
CA GLY A 600 11.65 -2.32 0.18
C GLY A 600 10.24 -2.35 0.74
N THR A 601 10.10 -2.65 2.05
CA THR A 601 8.84 -2.38 2.77
C THR A 601 8.47 -0.91 2.77
N SER A 602 9.46 -0.03 2.57
CA SER A 602 9.33 1.41 2.33
C SER A 602 8.55 1.76 1.06
N MET A 603 8.41 0.85 0.10
CA MET A 603 7.56 1.04 -1.08
C MET A 603 6.19 0.38 -0.92
N ALA A 604 6.08 -0.62 -0.05
CA ALA A 604 4.83 -1.30 0.26
C ALA A 604 3.92 -0.42 1.15
N ALA A 605 4.50 0.24 2.16
CA ALA A 605 3.80 1.14 3.06
C ALA A 605 3.07 2.33 2.37
N PRO A 606 3.70 3.11 1.46
CA PRO A 606 3.02 4.22 0.79
C PRO A 606 1.89 3.75 -0.14
N TYR A 607 1.99 2.55 -0.72
CA TYR A 607 0.88 1.98 -1.48
C TYR A 607 -0.33 1.73 -0.58
N THR A 608 -0.13 1.07 0.57
CA THR A 608 -1.19 0.85 1.56
C THR A 608 -1.74 2.17 2.12
N ASN A 609 -0.88 3.17 2.31
CA ASN A 609 -1.27 4.50 2.78
C ASN A 609 -2.24 5.18 1.80
N GLY A 610 -1.94 5.15 0.50
CA GLY A 610 -2.85 5.70 -0.50
C GLY A 610 -4.14 4.88 -0.65
N VAL A 611 -4.08 3.55 -0.53
CA VAL A 611 -5.30 2.69 -0.48
C VAL A 611 -6.18 3.05 0.71
N ALA A 612 -5.61 3.25 1.89
CA ALA A 612 -6.35 3.70 3.07
C ALA A 612 -6.98 5.10 2.84
N GLY A 613 -6.28 6.00 2.12
CA GLY A 613 -6.84 7.28 1.70
C GLY A 613 -8.03 7.15 0.74
N LEU A 614 -7.98 6.21 -0.21
CA LEU A 614 -9.11 5.90 -1.10
C LEU A 614 -10.30 5.31 -0.32
N LEU A 615 -10.04 4.42 0.62
CA LEU A 615 -11.07 3.84 1.47
C LEU A 615 -11.73 4.91 2.33
N ALA A 616 -10.94 5.82 2.91
CA ALA A 616 -11.47 6.96 3.66
C ALA A 616 -12.39 7.84 2.79
N GLN A 617 -12.03 8.09 1.53
CA GLN A 617 -12.92 8.78 0.59
C GLN A 617 -14.26 8.04 0.46
N ALA A 618 -14.24 6.73 0.20
CA ALA A 618 -15.46 5.95 0.05
C ALA A 618 -16.32 5.95 1.32
N MET A 619 -15.68 5.89 2.50
CA MET A 619 -16.38 5.97 3.78
C MET A 619 -16.99 7.34 4.06
N GLU A 620 -16.39 8.43 3.59
CA GLU A 620 -16.94 9.77 3.75
C GLU A 620 -18.09 10.08 2.76
N GLU A 621 -18.01 9.54 1.54
CA GLU A 621 -18.92 9.92 0.44
C GLU A 621 -20.15 9.01 0.34
N ASP A 622 -19.96 7.70 0.49
CA ASP A 622 -20.94 6.71 0.05
C ASP A 622 -21.31 5.65 1.10
N ALA A 623 -20.54 5.53 2.19
CA ALA A 623 -20.81 4.53 3.21
C ALA A 623 -22.05 4.84 4.06
N PRO A 624 -22.77 3.80 4.54
CA PRO A 624 -23.89 4.00 5.46
C PRO A 624 -23.42 4.53 6.82
N ASP A 625 -24.33 5.10 7.62
CA ASP A 625 -24.02 5.76 8.90
C ASP A 625 -23.04 4.97 9.79
N GLY A 626 -23.27 3.65 9.98
CA GLY A 626 -22.43 2.80 10.83
C GLY A 626 -21.03 2.48 10.28
N LEU A 627 -20.76 2.77 9.00
CA LEU A 627 -19.45 2.62 8.35
C LEU A 627 -18.85 3.96 7.92
N SER A 628 -19.59 5.05 8.04
CA SER A 628 -19.15 6.36 7.59
C SER A 628 -18.03 6.92 8.45
N LEU A 629 -17.21 7.79 7.85
CA LEU A 629 -16.23 8.60 8.59
C LEU A 629 -16.74 10.05 8.69
N PRO A 630 -16.65 10.70 9.86
CA PRO A 630 -16.89 12.14 9.99
C PRO A 630 -15.75 12.92 9.30
N ALA A 631 -15.80 14.25 9.25
CA ALA A 631 -14.71 15.06 8.69
C ALA A 631 -13.37 14.85 9.43
N PRO A 632 -12.19 15.11 8.82
CA PRO A 632 -10.89 14.83 9.45
C PRO A 632 -10.72 15.43 10.85
N GLU A 633 -11.16 16.67 11.05
CA GLU A 633 -11.10 17.39 12.34
C GLU A 633 -12.08 16.85 13.40
N GLU A 634 -13.06 16.03 12.99
CA GLU A 634 -14.07 15.42 13.87
C GLU A 634 -13.81 13.92 14.09
N THR A 635 -12.74 13.39 13.49
CA THR A 635 -12.43 11.95 13.50
C THR A 635 -11.72 11.56 14.78
N GLY A 636 -12.26 10.55 15.46
CA GLY A 636 -11.72 10.03 16.71
C GLY A 636 -10.92 8.74 16.54
N TYR A 637 -10.47 8.22 17.68
CA TYR A 637 -9.73 6.97 17.78
C TYR A 637 -10.47 5.76 17.17
N GLU A 638 -11.76 5.60 17.50
CA GLU A 638 -12.59 4.49 16.98
C GLU A 638 -12.74 4.55 15.46
N ASP A 639 -12.87 5.76 14.89
CA ASP A 639 -12.97 5.94 13.44
C ASP A 639 -11.69 5.51 12.71
N VAL A 640 -10.52 5.82 13.30
CA VAL A 640 -9.21 5.37 12.80
C VAL A 640 -9.08 3.84 12.85
N LEU A 641 -9.52 3.22 13.94
CA LEU A 641 -9.50 1.77 14.08
C LEU A 641 -10.51 1.08 13.16
N ARG A 642 -11.66 1.70 12.88
CA ARG A 642 -12.63 1.23 11.88
C ARG A 642 -12.02 1.24 10.49
N LEU A 643 -11.39 2.36 10.09
CA LEU A 643 -10.70 2.46 8.81
C LEU A 643 -9.60 1.39 8.68
N LYS A 644 -8.80 1.21 9.72
CA LYS A 644 -7.78 0.14 9.79
C LYS A 644 -8.43 -1.24 9.64
N GLY A 645 -9.45 -1.54 10.43
CA GLY A 645 -10.12 -2.84 10.48
C GLY A 645 -10.65 -3.26 9.11
N ILE A 646 -11.21 -2.35 8.33
CA ILE A 646 -11.73 -2.66 6.99
C ILE A 646 -10.60 -2.99 5.99
N VAL A 647 -9.45 -2.30 6.07
CA VAL A 647 -8.25 -2.64 5.28
C VAL A 647 -7.78 -4.06 5.60
N LEU A 648 -7.77 -4.44 6.89
CA LEU A 648 -7.33 -5.76 7.33
C LEU A 648 -8.35 -6.86 6.98
N ALA A 649 -9.65 -6.59 7.15
CA ALA A 649 -10.73 -7.53 6.91
C ALA A 649 -10.78 -8.01 5.45
N THR A 650 -10.45 -7.10 4.52
CA THR A 650 -10.54 -7.33 3.07
C THR A 650 -9.23 -7.82 2.45
N ALA A 651 -8.14 -7.87 3.22
CA ALA A 651 -6.87 -8.46 2.78
C ALA A 651 -7.04 -9.97 2.50
N SER A 652 -6.29 -10.49 1.52
CA SER A 652 -6.40 -11.89 1.06
C SER A 652 -5.10 -12.66 1.28
N GLU A 653 -5.21 -13.84 1.86
CA GLU A 653 -4.08 -14.70 2.21
C GLU A 653 -3.31 -15.16 0.95
N THR A 654 -1.98 -15.26 1.07
CA THR A 654 -1.08 -15.62 -0.03
C THR A 654 -0.46 -17.05 -0.01
N PRO A 655 -0.65 -17.91 1.01
CA PRO A 655 0.22 -19.08 1.22
C PRO A 655 0.08 -20.15 0.15
N PHE A 656 -1.07 -20.23 -0.53
CA PHE A 656 -1.30 -21.17 -1.63
C PHE A 656 -1.13 -20.50 -2.99
N ILE A 657 -1.86 -19.40 -3.23
CA ILE A 657 -1.86 -18.69 -4.52
C ILE A 657 -0.50 -18.10 -4.91
N ALA A 658 0.34 -17.74 -3.94
CA ALA A 658 1.69 -17.22 -4.18
C ALA A 658 2.81 -18.19 -3.77
N ALA A 659 2.49 -19.46 -3.49
CA ALA A 659 3.42 -20.46 -2.97
C ALA A 659 4.78 -20.55 -3.71
N PRO A 660 4.85 -20.51 -5.05
CA PRO A 660 6.12 -20.59 -5.78
C PRO A 660 7.00 -19.33 -5.66
N TYR A 661 6.41 -18.22 -5.24
CA TYR A 661 7.03 -16.90 -5.25
C TYR A 661 7.53 -16.46 -3.88
N HIS A 662 7.04 -17.08 -2.79
CA HIS A 662 7.62 -16.85 -1.46
C HIS A 662 9.10 -17.18 -1.45
N ARG A 663 9.89 -16.27 -0.88
CA ARG A 663 11.35 -16.41 -0.79
C ARG A 663 11.75 -16.96 0.57
N ALA A 664 12.41 -16.17 1.40
CA ALA A 664 12.91 -16.60 2.70
C ALA A 664 11.81 -16.90 3.75
N HIS A 665 10.54 -16.88 3.33
CA HIS A 665 9.35 -16.95 4.15
C HIS A 665 8.50 -18.16 3.76
N ALA A 666 7.80 -18.74 4.72
CA ALA A 666 6.85 -19.82 4.51
C ALA A 666 5.56 -19.47 5.27
N PRO A 667 4.73 -18.56 4.72
CA PRO A 667 3.46 -18.22 5.34
C PRO A 667 2.58 -19.46 5.40
N THR A 668 1.74 -19.50 6.44
CA THR A 668 0.83 -20.60 6.72
C THR A 668 -0.59 -20.12 6.68
N TYR A 669 -1.46 -20.94 6.08
CA TYR A 669 -2.88 -20.67 6.11
C TYR A 669 -3.45 -20.97 7.50
N GLU A 670 -4.05 -19.96 8.12
CA GLU A 670 -4.81 -20.03 9.37
C GLU A 670 -6.19 -19.42 9.11
N PHE A 671 -7.27 -20.19 9.29
CA PHE A 671 -8.60 -19.79 8.85
C PHE A 671 -9.17 -18.60 9.64
N GLY A 672 -9.14 -17.41 9.01
CA GLY A 672 -9.47 -16.15 9.67
C GLY A 672 -8.43 -15.69 10.70
N GLY A 673 -7.31 -16.41 10.79
CA GLY A 673 -6.20 -16.10 11.67
C GLY A 673 -5.20 -15.16 11.02
N ARG A 674 -4.11 -14.90 11.75
CA ARG A 674 -3.08 -13.95 11.35
C ARG A 674 -1.71 -14.63 11.33
N ASP A 675 -1.13 -14.68 10.14
CA ASP A 675 0.20 -15.25 9.91
C ASP A 675 1.31 -14.26 10.34
N PRO A 676 2.41 -14.73 10.96
CA PRO A 676 3.51 -13.86 11.39
C PRO A 676 4.31 -13.22 10.26
N TYR A 677 4.14 -13.62 9.00
CA TYR A 677 4.89 -13.08 7.86
C TYR A 677 4.03 -12.23 6.93
N GLU A 678 2.78 -12.64 6.67
CA GLU A 678 1.87 -11.91 5.79
C GLU A 678 0.75 -11.14 6.53
N GLY A 679 0.59 -11.34 7.84
CA GLY A 679 -0.52 -10.78 8.60
C GLY A 679 -1.86 -11.38 8.16
N PHE A 680 -2.81 -10.51 7.80
CA PHE A 680 -4.10 -10.89 7.18
C PHE A 680 -3.99 -11.09 5.67
N GLY A 681 -2.78 -10.99 5.11
CA GLY A 681 -2.51 -11.18 3.69
C GLY A 681 -2.34 -9.88 2.92
N ARG A 682 -2.53 -9.96 1.60
CA ARG A 682 -2.32 -8.88 0.63
C ARG A 682 -3.47 -7.87 0.66
N VAL A 683 -3.14 -6.58 0.81
CA VAL A 683 -4.13 -5.48 0.72
C VAL A 683 -4.92 -5.56 -0.58
N ASN A 684 -6.25 -5.48 -0.52
CA ASN A 684 -7.12 -5.61 -1.69
C ASN A 684 -7.99 -4.34 -1.89
N PRO A 685 -7.55 -3.37 -2.73
CA PRO A 685 -8.19 -2.05 -2.80
C PRO A 685 -9.65 -2.08 -3.28
N ASP A 686 -9.98 -2.93 -4.24
CA ASP A 686 -11.35 -3.01 -4.80
C ASP A 686 -12.35 -3.61 -3.80
N ALA A 687 -11.96 -4.68 -3.11
CA ALA A 687 -12.76 -5.28 -2.05
C ALA A 687 -12.91 -4.35 -0.84
N ALA A 688 -11.86 -3.60 -0.47
CA ALA A 688 -11.95 -2.59 0.60
C ALA A 688 -13.02 -1.53 0.28
N ILE A 689 -13.07 -1.05 -0.96
CA ILE A 689 -14.06 -0.06 -1.40
C ILE A 689 -15.45 -0.69 -1.48
N ASP A 690 -15.59 -1.89 -2.07
CA ASP A 690 -16.89 -2.57 -2.15
C ASP A 690 -17.44 -2.87 -0.75
N ALA A 691 -16.58 -3.21 0.22
CA ALA A 691 -16.97 -3.47 1.61
C ALA A 691 -17.76 -2.32 2.25
N VAL A 692 -17.60 -1.07 1.81
CA VAL A 692 -18.31 0.08 2.39
C VAL A 692 -19.30 0.73 1.43
N THR A 693 -19.26 0.41 0.14
CA THR A 693 -20.07 1.08 -0.90
C THR A 693 -21.11 0.15 -1.53
N ARG A 694 -20.95 -1.17 -1.38
CA ARG A 694 -21.83 -2.17 -2.01
C ARG A 694 -22.73 -2.84 -0.97
N GLU A 695 -24.00 -2.46 -0.96
CA GLU A 695 -25.02 -3.12 -0.14
C GLU A 695 -25.37 -4.52 -0.69
N PHE A 696 -25.35 -5.53 0.18
CA PHE A 696 -25.75 -6.89 -0.13
C PHE A 696 -27.25 -7.11 0.14
N SER A 697 -28.10 -6.83 -0.85
CA SER A 697 -29.57 -6.95 -0.72
C SER A 697 -30.20 -8.13 -1.46
N THR A 698 -29.49 -8.76 -2.41
CA THR A 698 -30.01 -9.90 -3.22
C THR A 698 -28.87 -10.79 -3.73
N VAL A 699 -29.23 -11.87 -4.45
CA VAL A 699 -28.25 -12.76 -5.10
C VAL A 699 -27.47 -11.99 -6.19
N GLY A 700 -26.14 -11.96 -6.07
CA GLY A 700 -25.21 -11.39 -7.03
C GLY A 700 -24.29 -12.44 -7.64
N SER A 701 -23.66 -12.14 -8.77
CA SER A 701 -22.62 -12.97 -9.39
C SER A 701 -21.38 -12.13 -9.58
N ASP A 702 -20.24 -12.65 -9.14
CA ASP A 702 -18.95 -11.97 -9.14
C ASP A 702 -17.83 -12.90 -9.60
N THR A 703 -16.66 -12.32 -9.86
CA THR A 703 -15.50 -13.05 -10.34
C THR A 703 -14.28 -12.69 -9.52
N VAL A 704 -13.57 -13.70 -9.05
CA VAL A 704 -12.25 -13.58 -8.40
C VAL A 704 -11.25 -14.41 -9.18
N GLY A 705 -9.98 -14.04 -9.22
CA GLY A 705 -9.03 -14.74 -10.09
C GLY A 705 -7.57 -14.55 -9.74
N LEU A 706 -6.72 -15.23 -10.53
CA LEU A 706 -5.29 -15.35 -10.31
C LEU A 706 -4.44 -14.52 -11.28
N ASN A 707 -5.06 -13.89 -12.29
CA ASN A 707 -4.36 -13.01 -13.24
C ASN A 707 -4.05 -11.68 -12.53
N ARG A 708 -2.84 -11.57 -11.98
CA ARG A 708 -2.45 -10.45 -11.12
C ARG A 708 -2.65 -9.10 -11.82
N HIS A 709 -3.00 -8.12 -10.99
CA HIS A 709 -3.44 -6.75 -11.33
C HIS A 709 -4.79 -6.64 -12.04
N ALA A 710 -5.18 -7.62 -12.86
CA ALA A 710 -6.48 -7.65 -13.54
C ALA A 710 -7.63 -8.11 -12.62
N ASP A 711 -7.40 -9.18 -11.87
CA ASP A 711 -8.46 -9.93 -11.16
C ASP A 711 -8.63 -9.51 -9.69
N SER A 712 -9.87 -9.46 -9.23
CA SER A 712 -10.19 -9.23 -7.82
C SER A 712 -9.85 -10.49 -7.02
N ARG A 713 -9.45 -10.34 -5.76
CA ARG A 713 -9.10 -11.48 -4.88
C ARG A 713 -10.17 -11.83 -3.87
N ALA A 714 -11.07 -10.89 -3.63
CA ALA A 714 -12.21 -11.09 -2.79
C ALA A 714 -13.43 -10.37 -3.38
N VAL A 715 -14.60 -10.91 -3.07
CA VAL A 715 -15.88 -10.22 -3.25
C VAL A 715 -16.27 -9.66 -1.89
N ALA A 716 -16.59 -8.38 -1.82
CA ALA A 716 -16.96 -7.72 -0.58
C ALA A 716 -18.22 -6.87 -0.72
N GLY A 717 -18.84 -6.57 0.42
CA GLY A 717 -20.01 -5.71 0.54
C GLY A 717 -20.39 -5.51 2.00
N TYR A 718 -21.44 -4.73 2.25
CA TYR A 718 -21.96 -4.52 3.60
C TYR A 718 -23.42 -4.95 3.77
N LEU A 719 -23.78 -5.19 5.03
CA LEU A 719 -25.14 -5.36 5.53
C LEU A 719 -25.37 -4.35 6.66
N ALA A 720 -26.39 -3.51 6.54
CA ALA A 720 -26.74 -2.49 7.54
C ALA A 720 -28.22 -2.64 7.95
N PRO A 721 -28.57 -3.63 8.79
CA PRO A 721 -29.94 -3.86 9.22
C PRO A 721 -30.55 -2.67 9.97
N GLU A 722 -31.71 -2.18 9.52
CA GLU A 722 -32.50 -1.17 10.26
C GLU A 722 -33.21 -1.76 11.51
N GLU A 723 -33.53 -3.05 11.46
CA GLU A 723 -34.17 -3.80 12.53
C GLU A 723 -33.37 -5.08 12.81
N ALA A 724 -33.51 -5.64 14.01
CA ALA A 724 -32.84 -6.89 14.34
C ALA A 724 -33.40 -8.03 13.48
N VAL A 725 -32.53 -8.74 12.76
CA VAL A 725 -32.89 -9.78 11.78
C VAL A 725 -31.87 -10.91 11.79
N THR A 726 -32.20 -12.07 11.25
CA THR A 726 -31.21 -13.13 11.01
C THR A 726 -30.86 -13.20 9.54
N TYR A 727 -29.57 -13.20 9.21
CA TYR A 727 -29.06 -13.39 7.86
C TYR A 727 -28.62 -14.84 7.64
N ARG A 728 -28.86 -15.35 6.44
CA ARG A 728 -28.15 -16.51 5.89
C ARG A 728 -27.40 -16.09 4.64
N LEU A 729 -26.10 -16.33 4.65
CA LEU A 729 -25.18 -16.02 3.57
C LEU A 729 -24.66 -17.31 2.95
N SER A 730 -24.50 -17.29 1.64
CA SER A 730 -23.92 -18.40 0.89
C SER A 730 -23.09 -17.86 -0.26
N VAL A 731 -22.03 -18.58 -0.61
CA VAL A 731 -21.34 -18.43 -1.88
C VAL A 731 -21.50 -19.75 -2.61
N GLU A 732 -21.76 -19.69 -3.90
CA GLU A 732 -21.84 -20.88 -4.75
C GLU A 732 -20.86 -20.75 -5.90
N PHE A 733 -19.92 -21.69 -5.98
CA PHE A 733 -19.00 -21.76 -7.11
C PHE A 733 -19.72 -22.33 -8.34
N SER A 734 -19.64 -21.60 -9.46
CA SER A 734 -20.30 -22.02 -10.71
C SER A 734 -19.34 -22.72 -11.69
N HIS A 735 -18.22 -22.07 -12.04
CA HIS A 735 -17.22 -22.59 -12.97
C HIS A 735 -15.92 -21.76 -12.99
N LEU A 736 -14.85 -22.35 -13.54
CA LEU A 736 -13.61 -21.64 -13.87
C LEU A 736 -13.63 -21.09 -15.30
N SER A 737 -13.00 -19.92 -15.48
CA SER A 737 -12.71 -19.28 -16.76
C SER A 737 -11.24 -18.84 -16.87
N GLY A 738 -10.84 -18.24 -17.99
CA GLY A 738 -9.44 -17.91 -18.28
C GLY A 738 -8.69 -18.94 -19.13
N GLY A 739 -7.56 -18.53 -19.71
CA GLY A 739 -6.69 -19.31 -20.61
C GLY A 739 -5.96 -20.48 -19.93
N ASN A 740 -5.65 -20.35 -18.65
CA ASN A 740 -4.92 -21.34 -17.86
C ASN A 740 -5.84 -22.30 -17.08
N LYS A 741 -7.18 -22.13 -17.16
CA LYS A 741 -8.14 -22.88 -16.33
C LYS A 741 -8.03 -24.41 -16.41
N GLY A 742 -7.52 -24.94 -17.53
CA GLY A 742 -7.32 -26.37 -17.71
C GLY A 742 -6.19 -26.96 -16.87
N ALA A 743 -5.36 -26.12 -16.24
CA ALA A 743 -4.32 -26.53 -15.31
C ALA A 743 -4.83 -26.72 -13.87
N ALA A 744 -6.00 -26.18 -13.54
CA ALA A 744 -6.64 -26.38 -12.25
C ALA A 744 -6.95 -27.87 -12.01
N GLN A 745 -6.70 -28.32 -10.78
CA GLN A 745 -6.82 -29.70 -10.32
C GLN A 745 -8.07 -29.94 -9.46
N GLY A 746 -8.81 -28.88 -9.14
CA GLY A 746 -10.03 -28.93 -8.34
C GLY A 746 -10.81 -27.62 -8.40
N ASP A 747 -11.92 -27.60 -7.68
CA ASP A 747 -12.72 -26.40 -7.45
C ASP A 747 -11.97 -25.44 -6.52
N PRO A 748 -12.25 -24.12 -6.57
CA PRO A 748 -11.53 -23.14 -5.76
C PRO A 748 -11.84 -23.32 -4.27
N HIS A 749 -10.87 -23.02 -3.41
CA HIS A 749 -11.11 -22.80 -1.99
C HIS A 749 -11.50 -21.33 -1.79
N VAL A 750 -12.73 -21.11 -1.32
CA VAL A 750 -13.26 -19.79 -0.97
C VAL A 750 -13.64 -19.78 0.51
N ASP A 751 -13.18 -18.76 1.24
CA ASP A 751 -13.61 -18.51 2.61
C ASP A 751 -14.62 -17.36 2.66
N LEU A 752 -15.63 -17.48 3.50
CA LEU A 752 -16.65 -16.46 3.72
C LEU A 752 -16.59 -15.95 5.16
N PHE A 753 -16.48 -14.64 5.30
CA PHE A 753 -16.43 -13.95 6.59
C PHE A 753 -17.52 -12.88 6.69
N VAL A 754 -17.99 -12.67 7.91
CA VAL A 754 -18.77 -11.52 8.34
C VAL A 754 -18.02 -10.87 9.48
N TYR A 755 -17.68 -9.60 9.32
CA TYR A 755 -17.00 -8.80 10.32
C TYR A 755 -17.96 -7.76 10.89
N ASP A 756 -17.86 -7.51 12.19
CA ASP A 756 -18.42 -6.31 12.79
C ASP A 756 -17.52 -5.13 12.43
N ALA A 757 -18.07 -4.18 11.69
CA ALA A 757 -17.35 -3.00 11.25
C ALA A 757 -17.88 -1.72 11.92
N ALA A 758 -18.97 -1.81 12.69
CA ALA A 758 -19.44 -0.69 13.51
C ALA A 758 -18.53 -0.51 14.73
N GLU A 759 -18.16 -1.64 15.36
CA GLU A 759 -17.39 -1.70 16.60
C GLU A 759 -16.01 -2.34 16.36
N PRO A 760 -14.99 -1.54 15.98
CA PRO A 760 -13.64 -2.06 15.80
C PRO A 760 -13.06 -2.54 17.14
N SER A 761 -12.22 -3.57 17.11
CA SER A 761 -11.49 -4.00 18.30
C SER A 761 -10.54 -2.90 18.81
N GLU A 762 -10.08 -3.00 20.06
CA GLU A 762 -9.20 -2.01 20.70
C GLU A 762 -7.89 -1.70 19.94
N ASN A 763 -7.46 -2.63 19.08
CA ASN A 763 -6.26 -2.57 18.25
C ASN A 763 -6.55 -2.54 16.73
N GLY A 764 -7.81 -2.33 16.34
CA GLY A 764 -8.26 -2.26 14.94
C GLY A 764 -8.11 -3.57 14.17
N ILE A 765 -8.06 -4.70 14.86
CA ILE A 765 -8.19 -6.04 14.26
C ILE A 765 -9.66 -6.26 13.86
N PRO A 766 -9.93 -6.88 12.71
CA PRO A 766 -11.31 -7.21 12.32
C PRO A 766 -11.99 -8.15 13.32
N THR A 767 -13.15 -7.75 13.83
CA THR A 767 -13.96 -8.59 14.73
C THR A 767 -14.80 -9.55 13.92
N VAL A 768 -14.51 -10.86 13.96
CA VAL A 768 -15.27 -11.87 13.21
C VAL A 768 -16.58 -12.18 13.95
N VAL A 769 -17.71 -11.95 13.27
CA VAL A 769 -19.06 -12.32 13.74
C VAL A 769 -19.41 -13.73 13.29
N ALA A 770 -19.09 -14.07 12.04
CA ALA A 770 -19.32 -15.40 11.50
C ALA A 770 -18.31 -15.72 10.41
N LYS A 771 -17.92 -16.99 10.29
CA LYS A 771 -17.02 -17.47 9.24
C LYS A 771 -17.39 -18.88 8.76
N ALA A 772 -17.16 -19.17 7.48
CA ALA A 772 -17.31 -20.51 6.90
C ALA A 772 -16.24 -20.77 5.83
N GLN A 773 -15.65 -21.98 5.87
CA GLN A 773 -14.71 -22.45 4.84
C GLN A 773 -15.44 -23.20 3.74
N GLY A 774 -15.11 -22.89 2.49
CA GLY A 774 -15.54 -23.62 1.32
C GLY A 774 -14.35 -24.20 0.57
N LEU A 775 -13.82 -25.32 1.05
CA LEU A 775 -12.69 -26.03 0.41
C LEU A 775 -13.00 -26.49 -1.03
N GLU A 776 -14.28 -26.54 -1.39
CA GLU A 776 -14.78 -26.82 -2.74
C GLU A 776 -15.67 -25.67 -3.28
N GLY A 777 -15.46 -24.45 -2.77
CA GLY A 777 -15.96 -23.21 -3.37
C GLY A 777 -17.34 -22.72 -2.91
N SER A 778 -18.09 -23.52 -2.13
CA SER A 778 -19.45 -23.16 -1.70
C SER A 778 -19.64 -23.05 -0.17
N PRO A 779 -19.01 -22.07 0.53
CA PRO A 779 -19.26 -21.82 1.94
C PRO A 779 -20.66 -21.20 2.20
N ALA A 780 -21.26 -21.52 3.35
CA ALA A 780 -22.49 -20.89 3.83
C ALA A 780 -22.50 -20.73 5.35
N LEU A 781 -23.10 -19.65 5.85
CA LEU A 781 -23.19 -19.32 7.27
C LEU A 781 -24.50 -18.58 7.60
N SER A 782 -24.81 -18.48 8.89
CA SER A 782 -25.92 -17.67 9.40
C SER A 782 -25.48 -16.87 10.62
N PHE A 783 -25.95 -15.64 10.74
CA PHE A 783 -25.68 -14.76 11.88
C PHE A 783 -26.86 -13.83 12.14
N ALA A 784 -27.04 -13.40 13.39
CA ALA A 784 -28.01 -12.38 13.74
C ALA A 784 -27.42 -10.99 13.47
N GLY A 785 -28.17 -10.09 12.85
CA GLY A 785 -27.81 -8.68 12.72
C GLY A 785 -28.61 -7.84 13.71
N GLU A 786 -27.95 -6.94 14.41
CA GLU A 786 -28.59 -6.03 15.36
C GLU A 786 -29.15 -4.78 14.68
N ALA A 787 -30.21 -4.20 15.22
CA ALA A 787 -30.79 -2.97 14.68
C ALA A 787 -29.77 -1.81 14.75
N GLY A 788 -29.43 -1.23 13.60
CA GLY A 788 -28.41 -0.18 13.49
C GLY A 788 -26.97 -0.69 13.45
N GLY A 789 -26.75 -2.01 13.45
CA GLY A 789 -25.43 -2.60 13.25
C GLY A 789 -24.93 -2.43 11.80
N ALA A 790 -23.63 -2.57 11.60
CA ALA A 790 -23.01 -2.52 10.29
C ALA A 790 -21.96 -3.64 10.13
N TYR A 791 -22.20 -4.53 9.17
CA TYR A 791 -21.40 -5.72 8.97
C TYR A 791 -20.75 -5.71 7.60
N VAL A 792 -19.46 -6.04 7.55
CA VAL A 792 -18.73 -6.24 6.29
C VAL A 792 -18.69 -7.73 5.97
N VAL A 793 -19.13 -8.10 4.78
CA VAL A 793 -19.13 -9.47 4.29
C VAL A 793 -18.03 -9.61 3.25
N VAL A 794 -17.15 -10.61 3.40
CA VAL A 794 -16.02 -10.84 2.49
C VAL A 794 -15.93 -12.32 2.11
N ALA A 795 -15.99 -12.60 0.80
CA ALA A 795 -15.66 -13.91 0.25
C ALA A 795 -14.25 -13.86 -0.38
N LYS A 796 -13.28 -14.55 0.21
CA LYS A 796 -11.86 -14.51 -0.18
C LYS A 796 -11.47 -15.75 -0.99
N LEU A 797 -10.78 -15.55 -2.11
CA LEU A 797 -10.17 -16.64 -2.86
C LEU A 797 -8.85 -17.07 -2.19
N VAL A 798 -8.84 -18.27 -1.62
CA VAL A 798 -7.69 -18.79 -0.84
C VAL A 798 -6.79 -19.67 -1.69
N ASP A 799 -7.36 -20.51 -2.56
CA ASP A 799 -6.63 -21.39 -3.46
C ASP A 799 -7.44 -21.71 -4.72
N VAL A 800 -6.76 -21.97 -5.82
CA VAL A 800 -7.31 -22.72 -6.95
C VAL A 800 -6.31 -23.85 -7.22
N PRO A 801 -6.59 -25.09 -6.78
CA PRO A 801 -5.58 -26.14 -6.73
C PRO A 801 -4.84 -26.32 -8.06
N GLY A 802 -3.51 -26.21 -8.05
CA GLY A 802 -2.66 -26.48 -9.22
C GLY A 802 -2.38 -25.30 -10.14
N VAL A 803 -2.87 -24.09 -9.83
CA VAL A 803 -2.53 -22.83 -10.51
C VAL A 803 -2.14 -21.78 -9.48
N PHE A 804 -1.42 -20.75 -9.91
CA PHE A 804 -0.83 -19.73 -9.03
C PHE A 804 -1.07 -18.33 -9.57
N ASN A 805 -0.73 -17.32 -8.77
CA ASN A 805 -0.68 -15.94 -9.23
C ASN A 805 0.12 -15.81 -10.53
N GLY A 806 -0.47 -15.12 -11.50
CA GLY A 806 0.03 -15.01 -12.87
C GLY A 806 -0.67 -15.91 -13.87
N ASP A 807 -1.34 -16.98 -13.42
CA ASP A 807 -2.16 -17.78 -14.31
C ASP A 807 -3.47 -17.05 -14.63
N ASP A 808 -3.85 -17.03 -15.91
CA ASP A 808 -5.16 -16.54 -16.35
C ASP A 808 -6.26 -17.55 -15.97
N VAL A 809 -6.67 -17.52 -14.70
CA VAL A 809 -7.73 -18.34 -14.11
C VAL A 809 -8.63 -17.49 -13.23
N GLN A 810 -9.92 -17.57 -13.47
CA GLN A 810 -10.95 -16.86 -12.73
C GLN A 810 -12.02 -17.84 -12.25
N ALA A 811 -12.42 -17.73 -10.98
CA ALA A 811 -13.56 -18.40 -10.37
C ALA A 811 -14.79 -17.49 -10.38
N HIS A 812 -15.92 -18.03 -10.86
CA HIS A 812 -17.21 -17.34 -10.91
C HIS A 812 -18.06 -17.76 -9.71
N LEU A 813 -18.41 -16.80 -8.86
CA LEU A 813 -19.05 -17.00 -7.57
C LEU A 813 -20.44 -16.34 -7.55
N ASP A 814 -21.46 -17.08 -7.12
CA ASP A 814 -22.79 -16.54 -6.87
C ASP A 814 -22.98 -16.31 -5.36
N MET A 815 -23.10 -15.05 -4.96
CA MET A 815 -23.33 -14.63 -3.57
C MET A 815 -24.82 -14.62 -3.28
N GLY A 816 -25.28 -15.36 -2.28
CA GLY A 816 -26.67 -15.40 -1.83
C GLY A 816 -26.86 -14.80 -0.44
N VAL A 817 -27.89 -13.96 -0.30
CA VAL A 817 -28.33 -13.34 0.96
C VAL A 817 -29.80 -13.66 1.18
N GLU A 818 -30.13 -14.33 2.28
CA GLU A 818 -31.49 -14.52 2.75
C GLU A 818 -31.65 -13.81 4.11
N VAL A 819 -32.79 -13.14 4.31
CA VAL A 819 -33.13 -12.45 5.56
C VAL A 819 -34.35 -13.15 6.17
N ASP A 820 -34.23 -13.59 7.43
CA ASP A 820 -35.37 -14.03 8.26
C ASP A 820 -35.65 -12.97 9.32
N ASP A 821 -36.69 -12.19 9.09
CA ASP A 821 -37.20 -11.13 9.98
C ASP A 821 -38.09 -11.68 11.10
N ARG A 822 -38.39 -12.99 11.09
CA ARG A 822 -39.25 -13.63 12.10
C ARG A 822 -38.45 -14.24 13.23
N PHE A 823 -37.17 -14.54 13.00
CA PHE A 823 -36.27 -15.09 14.01
C PHE A 823 -35.24 -14.04 14.41
N VAL A 824 -35.25 -13.65 15.68
CA VAL A 824 -34.37 -12.63 16.24
C VAL A 824 -33.72 -13.19 17.50
N VAL A 825 -32.41 -13.03 17.57
CA VAL A 825 -31.59 -13.41 18.73
C VAL A 825 -30.55 -12.33 19.01
N THR A 826 -30.32 -12.05 20.28
CA THR A 826 -29.23 -11.20 20.79
C THR A 826 -28.56 -11.88 21.97
N GLY A 827 -27.38 -11.41 22.36
CA GLY A 827 -26.67 -11.97 23.49
C GLY A 827 -25.46 -11.17 23.92
N THR A 828 -24.85 -11.58 25.03
CA THR A 828 -23.60 -11.01 25.55
C THR A 828 -22.74 -12.12 26.08
N ARG A 829 -21.42 -11.97 25.98
CA ARG A 829 -20.43 -12.86 26.62
C ARG A 829 -19.44 -12.00 27.39
N ASN A 830 -19.12 -12.37 28.63
CA ASN A 830 -18.15 -11.67 29.46
C ASN A 830 -17.21 -12.68 30.13
N ASP A 831 -15.93 -12.36 30.15
CA ASP A 831 -14.87 -13.12 30.79
C ASP A 831 -14.37 -12.35 32.04
N ASP A 832 -13.84 -13.07 33.03
CA ASP A 832 -13.29 -12.45 34.23
C ASP A 832 -11.83 -11.98 34.09
N GLY A 833 -11.26 -12.14 32.90
CA GLY A 833 -10.00 -11.55 32.47
C GLY A 833 -9.80 -11.73 30.97
N SER A 834 -8.85 -10.98 30.39
CA SER A 834 -8.44 -11.08 28.98
C SER A 834 -7.05 -11.72 28.79
N ALA A 835 -6.32 -11.91 29.90
CA ALA A 835 -4.96 -12.44 29.92
C ALA A 835 -4.77 -13.44 31.07
N PHE A 836 -4.22 -14.60 30.74
CA PHE A 836 -4.12 -15.76 31.63
C PHE A 836 -2.71 -16.32 31.64
N THR A 837 -2.28 -16.84 32.79
CA THR A 837 -1.13 -17.75 32.85
C THR A 837 -1.59 -19.18 32.60
N GLY A 838 -0.74 -20.02 32.01
CA GLY A 838 -1.11 -21.43 31.78
C GLY A 838 -1.57 -22.11 33.09
N GLY A 839 -2.71 -22.81 33.03
CA GLY A 839 -3.38 -23.43 34.18
C GLY A 839 -4.30 -22.49 34.98
N GLN A 840 -4.42 -21.22 34.60
CA GLN A 840 -5.37 -20.28 35.23
C GLN A 840 -6.78 -20.51 34.68
N THR A 841 -7.78 -20.43 35.56
CA THR A 841 -9.20 -20.55 35.19
C THR A 841 -9.76 -19.20 34.75
N ASN A 842 -10.51 -19.21 33.64
CA ASN A 842 -11.40 -18.15 33.19
C ASN A 842 -12.84 -18.48 33.60
N ARG A 843 -13.57 -17.50 34.14
CA ARG A 843 -15.02 -17.57 34.33
C ARG A 843 -15.72 -16.83 33.21
N ILE A 844 -16.58 -17.54 32.49
CA ILE A 844 -17.33 -17.02 31.35
C ILE A 844 -18.80 -16.93 31.72
N ASP A 845 -19.37 -15.73 31.60
CA ASP A 845 -20.80 -15.44 31.78
C ASP A 845 -21.43 -15.14 30.40
N VAL A 846 -22.39 -15.96 29.97
CA VAL A 846 -23.11 -15.85 28.68
C VAL A 846 -24.57 -15.48 28.93
N SER A 847 -25.14 -14.58 28.13
CA SER A 847 -26.58 -14.29 28.11
C SER A 847 -27.10 -14.36 26.69
N VAL A 848 -28.29 -14.95 26.49
CA VAL A 848 -28.96 -15.04 25.19
C VAL A 848 -30.43 -14.68 25.34
N GLU A 849 -30.95 -13.88 24.43
CA GLU A 849 -32.38 -13.59 24.28
C GLU A 849 -32.83 -13.96 22.87
N ALA A 850 -33.79 -14.88 22.75
CA ALA A 850 -34.36 -15.30 21.48
C ALA A 850 -35.89 -15.23 21.50
N ASN A 851 -36.49 -14.86 20.37
CA ASN A 851 -37.95 -14.75 20.25
C ASN A 851 -38.65 -16.09 19.97
N ASP A 852 -37.92 -17.06 19.43
CA ASP A 852 -38.35 -18.45 19.24
C ASP A 852 -37.58 -19.40 20.18
N PRO A 853 -38.13 -20.59 20.44
CA PRO A 853 -37.43 -21.63 21.18
C PRO A 853 -36.09 -22.02 20.50
N VAL A 854 -34.97 -21.98 21.22
CA VAL A 854 -33.62 -22.31 20.71
C VAL A 854 -32.77 -23.18 21.63
N VAL A 855 -31.86 -23.95 21.04
CA VAL A 855 -30.71 -24.54 21.75
C VAL A 855 -29.54 -23.56 21.70
N VAL A 856 -28.85 -23.36 22.82
CA VAL A 856 -27.70 -22.45 22.95
C VAL A 856 -26.42 -23.26 23.15
N ARG A 857 -25.34 -22.84 22.48
CA ARG A 857 -23.98 -23.33 22.75
C ARG A 857 -22.95 -22.21 22.66
N ASP A 858 -21.83 -22.37 23.34
CA ASP A 858 -20.63 -21.54 23.18
C ASP A 858 -19.47 -22.33 22.57
N ARG A 859 -18.49 -21.63 22.01
CA ARG A 859 -17.28 -22.20 21.40
C ARG A 859 -16.07 -21.91 22.29
N VAL A 860 -15.32 -22.96 22.62
CA VAL A 860 -14.10 -22.88 23.42
C VAL A 860 -12.94 -23.45 22.60
N PRO A 861 -11.80 -22.75 22.50
CA PRO A 861 -10.63 -23.27 21.80
C PRO A 861 -10.22 -24.64 22.36
N LYS A 862 -9.84 -25.56 21.47
CA LYS A 862 -9.56 -26.95 21.83
C LYS A 862 -8.42 -27.14 22.83
N GLU A 863 -7.51 -26.18 22.91
CA GLU A 863 -6.40 -26.16 23.87
C GLU A 863 -6.85 -25.82 25.30
N TRP A 864 -8.06 -25.27 25.47
CA TRP A 864 -8.63 -24.94 26.78
C TRP A 864 -9.48 -26.08 27.32
N ASP A 865 -9.33 -26.39 28.61
CA ASP A 865 -10.06 -27.45 29.28
C ASP A 865 -11.32 -26.89 29.96
N VAL A 866 -12.51 -27.24 29.46
CA VAL A 866 -13.78 -26.85 30.09
C VAL A 866 -13.99 -27.65 31.38
N LEU A 867 -14.15 -26.94 32.50
CA LEU A 867 -14.28 -27.55 33.82
C LEU A 867 -15.76 -27.86 34.13
N GLU A 868 -16.27 -28.94 33.53
CA GLU A 868 -17.67 -29.39 33.71
C GLU A 868 -18.07 -29.56 35.18
N GLU A 869 -17.13 -29.96 36.05
CA GLU A 869 -17.41 -30.19 37.49
C GLU A 869 -17.64 -28.91 38.31
N TYR A 870 -17.28 -27.74 37.78
CA TYR A 870 -17.50 -26.43 38.41
C TYR A 870 -18.52 -25.57 37.65
N SER A 871 -19.08 -26.08 36.55
CA SER A 871 -19.95 -25.33 35.64
C SER A 871 -21.38 -25.84 35.72
N ASP A 872 -22.16 -25.37 36.71
CA ASP A 872 -23.52 -25.86 37.00
C ASP A 872 -24.50 -25.69 35.81
N ASP A 873 -24.27 -24.69 34.94
CA ASP A 873 -25.13 -24.40 33.78
C ASP A 873 -24.74 -25.20 32.51
N VAL A 874 -23.61 -25.93 32.53
CA VAL A 874 -23.17 -26.74 31.40
C VAL A 874 -23.89 -28.08 31.37
N ALA A 875 -24.70 -28.29 30.33
CA ALA A 875 -25.39 -29.55 30.09
C ALA A 875 -24.45 -30.63 29.53
N ARG A 876 -23.56 -30.25 28.60
CA ARG A 876 -22.53 -31.13 28.02
C ARG A 876 -21.49 -30.36 27.21
N VAL A 877 -20.28 -30.92 27.11
CA VAL A 877 -19.23 -30.47 26.17
C VAL A 877 -19.09 -31.48 25.03
N VAL A 878 -19.01 -30.99 23.79
CA VAL A 878 -18.78 -31.82 22.59
C VAL A 878 -17.45 -31.46 21.95
N PRO A 879 -16.50 -32.41 21.88
CA PRO A 879 -15.22 -32.14 21.25
C PRO A 879 -15.33 -31.90 19.75
N GLY A 880 -14.61 -30.91 19.25
CA GLY A 880 -14.52 -30.62 17.81
C GLY A 880 -13.10 -30.72 17.24
N THR A 881 -12.95 -30.26 15.99
CA THR A 881 -11.65 -30.23 15.32
C THR A 881 -10.80 -29.06 15.81
N GLU A 882 -11.40 -27.88 15.86
CA GLU A 882 -10.79 -26.59 16.23
C GLU A 882 -11.31 -26.07 17.58
N PHE A 883 -12.62 -26.23 17.84
CA PHE A 883 -13.27 -25.81 19.08
C PHE A 883 -14.00 -26.99 19.73
N ASP A 884 -14.07 -26.96 21.04
CA ASP A 884 -15.03 -27.73 21.81
C ASP A 884 -16.30 -26.88 22.00
N PHE A 885 -17.45 -27.53 21.96
CA PHE A 885 -18.76 -26.86 22.03
C PHE A 885 -19.41 -27.10 23.39
N VAL A 886 -19.66 -26.02 24.13
CA VAL A 886 -20.29 -26.04 25.45
C VAL A 886 -21.79 -25.81 25.29
N TYR A 887 -22.62 -26.79 25.62
CA TYR A 887 -24.08 -26.68 25.53
C TYR A 887 -24.66 -26.38 26.92
N PHE A 888 -25.64 -25.49 26.99
CA PHE A 888 -26.22 -25.03 28.25
C PHE A 888 -27.57 -25.69 28.57
N ASP A 889 -27.88 -25.82 29.87
CA ASP A 889 -29.21 -26.20 30.36
C ASP A 889 -30.10 -24.95 30.45
N THR A 890 -31.13 -24.88 29.60
CA THR A 890 -32.00 -23.70 29.45
C THR A 890 -33.15 -23.64 30.45
N ASN A 891 -33.40 -24.69 31.25
CA ASN A 891 -34.55 -24.77 32.16
C ASN A 891 -34.21 -25.08 33.64
N GLY A 892 -32.94 -25.30 33.98
CA GLY A 892 -32.50 -25.45 35.37
C GLY A 892 -33.07 -26.69 36.07
N ASP A 893 -33.54 -27.68 35.32
CA ASP A 893 -34.10 -28.94 35.82
C ASP A 893 -33.18 -30.15 35.65
N GLY A 894 -31.97 -29.95 35.11
CA GLY A 894 -30.93 -30.96 35.10
C GLY A 894 -31.21 -32.04 34.05
N VAL A 895 -30.81 -31.72 32.81
CA VAL A 895 -30.60 -32.63 31.68
C VAL A 895 -31.87 -33.32 31.13
N THR A 896 -32.35 -32.79 30.00
CA THR A 896 -32.72 -33.58 28.81
C THR A 896 -32.23 -32.90 27.53
N ASP A 897 -31.76 -33.69 26.55
CA ASP A 897 -31.51 -33.21 25.18
C ASP A 897 -32.79 -32.55 24.63
N GLY A 898 -32.68 -31.30 24.16
CA GLY A 898 -33.68 -30.67 23.30
C GLY A 898 -34.73 -29.80 24.00
N ASP A 899 -34.40 -29.21 25.15
CA ASP A 899 -35.28 -28.21 25.76
C ASP A 899 -34.93 -26.80 25.24
N ASP A 900 -35.86 -26.24 24.48
CA ASP A 900 -35.67 -24.98 23.75
C ASP A 900 -35.91 -23.74 24.63
N LEU A 901 -35.01 -22.77 24.59
CA LEU A 901 -35.13 -21.45 25.24
C LEU A 901 -36.04 -20.52 24.43
N ALA A 902 -37.15 -20.05 25.00
CA ALA A 902 -37.87 -18.88 24.49
C ALA A 902 -37.82 -17.73 25.50
N GLY A 903 -37.22 -16.60 25.12
CA GLY A 903 -36.94 -15.45 25.99
C GLY A 903 -35.47 -15.34 26.39
N THR A 904 -35.18 -14.65 27.51
CA THR A 904 -33.83 -14.38 28.01
C THR A 904 -33.35 -15.46 28.99
N ALA A 905 -32.13 -15.97 28.81
CA ALA A 905 -31.42 -16.81 29.77
C ALA A 905 -29.96 -16.38 29.93
N ALA A 906 -29.37 -16.69 31.08
CA ALA A 906 -27.96 -16.43 31.40
C ALA A 906 -27.32 -17.70 31.98
N PHE A 907 -26.07 -17.92 31.63
CA PHE A 907 -25.29 -19.12 31.94
C PHE A 907 -23.89 -18.72 32.42
N THR A 908 -23.32 -19.48 33.33
CA THR A 908 -21.93 -19.33 33.77
C THR A 908 -21.19 -20.66 33.64
N TYR A 909 -19.99 -20.63 33.05
CA TYR A 909 -19.10 -21.79 33.02
C TYR A 909 -17.63 -21.39 33.23
N PHE A 910 -16.78 -22.39 33.45
CA PHE A 910 -15.36 -22.20 33.70
C PHE A 910 -14.51 -22.99 32.69
N ALA A 911 -13.44 -22.37 32.19
CA ALA A 911 -12.46 -23.01 31.33
C ALA A 911 -11.03 -22.74 31.85
N GLU A 912 -10.14 -23.72 31.77
CA GLU A 912 -8.75 -23.61 32.22
C GLU A 912 -7.80 -23.39 31.04
N ALA A 913 -6.90 -22.42 31.18
CA ALA A 913 -5.95 -22.03 30.14
C ALA A 913 -4.88 -23.12 29.91
N PRO A 914 -4.46 -23.37 28.65
CA PRO A 914 -3.45 -24.38 28.34
C PRO A 914 -2.12 -24.19 29.08
N GLU A 915 -1.54 -25.29 29.55
CA GLU A 915 -0.21 -25.31 30.17
C GLU A 915 0.90 -25.65 29.16
N GLY A 916 1.94 -24.81 29.09
CA GLY A 916 3.18 -25.10 28.36
C GLY A 916 3.68 -23.97 27.48
N ALA A 917 5.00 -23.76 27.44
CA ALA A 917 5.61 -22.62 26.74
C ALA A 917 5.34 -22.57 25.21
N THR A 918 5.02 -23.70 24.59
CA THR A 918 4.63 -23.76 23.16
C THR A 918 3.17 -23.40 22.90
N LEU A 919 2.37 -23.26 23.95
CA LEU A 919 0.94 -22.91 23.91
C LEU A 919 0.70 -21.45 24.33
N THR A 920 1.77 -20.66 24.40
CA THR A 920 1.68 -19.20 24.51
C THR A 920 1.08 -18.66 23.21
N ASN A 921 -0.17 -18.22 23.25
CA ASN A 921 -0.89 -17.76 22.07
C ASN A 921 -2.10 -16.87 22.45
N ALA A 922 -2.69 -16.23 21.44
CA ALA A 922 -4.04 -15.69 21.51
C ALA A 922 -5.05 -16.77 21.10
N TYR A 923 -6.18 -16.85 21.80
CA TYR A 923 -7.21 -17.86 21.61
C TYR A 923 -8.59 -17.20 21.45
N GLU A 924 -9.29 -17.50 20.36
CA GLU A 924 -10.62 -16.95 20.07
C GLU A 924 -11.71 -17.80 20.75
N PHE A 925 -12.50 -17.19 21.63
CA PHE A 925 -13.72 -17.78 22.18
C PHE A 925 -14.95 -17.26 21.45
N GLY A 926 -16.03 -18.04 21.49
CA GLY A 926 -17.26 -17.71 20.81
C GLY A 926 -17.15 -17.79 19.27
N PRO A 927 -18.10 -17.17 18.54
CA PRO A 927 -19.31 -16.56 19.08
C PRO A 927 -20.20 -17.61 19.74
N VAL A 928 -21.09 -17.16 20.62
CA VAL A 928 -22.24 -17.93 21.09
C VAL A 928 -23.14 -18.22 19.88
N GLU A 929 -23.65 -19.43 19.81
CA GLU A 929 -24.49 -19.88 18.70
C GLU A 929 -25.83 -20.41 19.19
N VAL A 930 -26.88 -20.14 18.41
CA VAL A 930 -28.22 -20.67 18.65
C VAL A 930 -28.75 -21.48 17.47
N ASN A 931 -29.68 -22.40 17.74
CA ASN A 931 -30.34 -23.19 16.71
C ASN A 931 -31.80 -23.43 17.08
N THR A 932 -32.72 -23.18 16.15
CA THR A 932 -34.18 -23.36 16.31
C THR A 932 -34.65 -24.80 16.05
N ASP A 933 -33.77 -25.67 15.56
CA ASP A 933 -34.04 -27.10 15.35
C ASP A 933 -33.19 -27.94 16.32
N ALA A 934 -33.76 -28.23 17.49
CA ALA A 934 -33.15 -29.09 18.50
C ALA A 934 -32.73 -30.48 17.98
N ASP A 935 -33.38 -30.96 16.92
CA ASP A 935 -33.10 -32.26 16.29
C ASP A 935 -32.06 -32.18 15.14
N ALA A 936 -31.63 -30.98 14.73
CA ALA A 936 -30.69 -30.81 13.61
C ALA A 936 -29.26 -31.30 13.90
N GLY A 937 -28.88 -31.43 15.18
CA GLY A 937 -27.53 -31.81 15.59
C GLY A 937 -26.44 -30.83 15.11
N ASN A 938 -25.23 -31.34 14.84
CA ASN A 938 -24.08 -30.54 14.36
C ASN A 938 -24.08 -30.32 12.83
N ARG A 939 -25.24 -30.16 12.18
CA ARG A 939 -25.25 -29.84 10.74
C ARG A 939 -24.66 -28.44 10.50
N ALA A 940 -23.71 -28.34 9.59
CA ALA A 940 -23.15 -27.06 9.17
C ALA A 940 -24.26 -26.17 8.57
N GLY A 941 -24.29 -24.89 8.93
CA GLY A 941 -25.26 -23.90 8.45
C GLY A 941 -26.63 -23.89 9.15
N SER A 942 -26.86 -24.69 10.20
CA SER A 942 -28.08 -24.62 11.01
C SER A 942 -27.95 -23.77 12.28
N TRP A 943 -26.72 -23.39 12.64
CA TRP A 943 -26.41 -22.58 13.81
C TRP A 943 -26.28 -21.11 13.41
N VAL A 944 -26.88 -20.22 14.20
CA VAL A 944 -26.88 -18.77 14.02
C VAL A 944 -25.90 -18.19 15.03
N ALA A 945 -24.83 -17.56 14.54
CA ALA A 945 -23.89 -16.84 15.39
C ALA A 945 -24.54 -15.57 15.96
N VAL A 946 -24.32 -15.31 17.24
CA VAL A 946 -24.81 -14.12 17.95
C VAL A 946 -23.68 -13.07 17.99
N PRO A 947 -23.84 -11.88 17.40
CA PRO A 947 -22.83 -10.82 17.43
C PRO A 947 -22.45 -10.39 18.85
N GLY A 948 -21.27 -9.79 19.00
CA GLY A 948 -20.80 -9.26 20.29
C GLY A 948 -20.54 -10.33 21.35
N THR A 949 -20.52 -11.62 20.97
CA THR A 949 -20.29 -12.74 21.89
C THR A 949 -19.02 -13.53 21.60
N SER A 950 -18.10 -12.96 20.82
CA SER A 950 -16.74 -13.48 20.64
C SER A 950 -15.76 -12.69 21.50
N SER A 951 -14.70 -13.33 21.99
CA SER A 951 -13.58 -12.64 22.64
C SER A 951 -12.24 -13.26 22.21
N THR A 952 -11.15 -12.55 22.49
CA THR A 952 -9.79 -13.08 22.34
C THR A 952 -9.11 -13.10 23.69
N GLU A 953 -8.67 -14.29 24.11
CA GLU A 953 -7.98 -14.51 25.37
C GLU A 953 -6.49 -14.78 25.12
N TYR A 954 -5.61 -14.09 25.85
CA TYR A 954 -4.17 -14.26 25.73
C TYR A 954 -3.63 -15.18 26.81
N VAL A 955 -2.87 -16.22 26.43
CA VAL A 955 -2.26 -17.14 27.41
C VAL A 955 -0.75 -17.03 27.35
N LEU A 956 -0.14 -16.76 28.50
CA LEU A 956 1.30 -16.93 28.71
C LEU A 956 1.57 -18.34 29.26
N GLY A 957 1.92 -19.25 28.36
CA GLY A 957 2.34 -20.60 28.70
C GLY A 957 3.67 -20.57 29.44
N THR A 958 3.66 -20.91 30.73
CA THR A 958 4.91 -21.10 31.49
C THR A 958 5.26 -22.58 31.51
N SER A 959 6.55 -22.92 31.35
CA SER A 959 7.01 -24.28 31.64
C SER A 959 7.20 -24.41 33.15
N THR A 960 6.34 -25.18 33.82
CA THR A 960 6.54 -25.56 35.22
C THR A 960 7.48 -26.75 35.38
#